data_AF-A0A815D682-F1
#
_entry.id   AF-A0A815D682-F1
#
_cell.length_a   1.000
_cell.length_b   1.000
_cell.length_c   1.000
_cell.angle_alpha   90.00
_cell.angle_beta   90.00
_cell.angle_gamma   90.00
#
_symmetry.space_group_name_H-M   'P 1'
#
loop_
_entity.id
_entity.type
_entity.pdbx_description
1 polymer ?
#
loop_
_entity_poly.entity_id
_entity_poly.type
_entity_poly.pdbx_seq_one_letter_code
_entity_poly.pdbx_strand_id
1 'polypeptide(L)'
;MNRICLFDLLPIELLHILFNYFWAHEILYTFSDVSDYMNAVLRTYSTYRLDLKSIEIFHFNLICRLIRAEQVIYLRFSDDNNTPGLSEQFLSHFQIEHFTQIRSLVLDAIEITSLESIFSNLHRLDQLHSLSYNSSMIRYVNRGERTDRSNEINRILRNVRESYMLIAPQLTHLHLRKSILTKTIQFPSLLRLKLEKCSMKDLRIIFLHAPLLKSLDVSIQNEEPTCDFILKSIQFTRLHMKVKNILLSMDIMEQFILKFPNLKYLTLEIHGQYDIVNAQRWEKLTSNFITFNFKFFLLNSSYSNLNSFRTSFWLEEKHWFIASDSNSIFSVPYFAPLEMTLPGYLFLDCNISDNHILYDKITKLIINDIPDNKSDYRFLHIKALDFKSLISLESLLSIINLNQIEYLSIPSIQDILIFNSYLSIMPKLFSLTILLPITAERMEEMQNYQFKQIHNLTIYLSYKNTKYIIESLFRLFPHTKRIVCTTHLKSLDNIIRIVHGFQDLTHASFYSNCLFSTRENTYCFDTKLNLCEKRIFTSRIYSLTNYVSKYNINIWLKDEVVSPKKYWSLPRVYYWYRLKYILLSNFTFNIVLVQAVNFFLIEYKNIINSRINIELISNLFLMFSFCILLLIIFTKITRYFSSATKIWILNVIALYYIIYILKKSLIFIMTLLYKKNIK
;
A
#
# COMPACT_ATOMS: atom_id res chain seq x y z
N MET A 1 -41.69 -22.21 -21.74
CA MET A 1 -40.67 -21.65 -22.66
C MET A 1 -39.39 -21.48 -21.88
N ASN A 2 -38.38 -22.33 -22.09
CA ASN A 2 -37.06 -22.13 -21.51
C ASN A 2 -36.44 -20.91 -22.19
N ARG A 3 -36.04 -19.90 -21.40
CA ARG A 3 -35.30 -18.75 -21.93
C ARG A 3 -33.95 -19.27 -22.41
N ILE A 4 -33.73 -19.26 -23.72
CA ILE A 4 -32.43 -19.61 -24.30
C ILE A 4 -31.45 -18.50 -23.92
N CYS A 5 -30.32 -18.87 -23.30
CA CYS A 5 -29.24 -17.93 -23.06
C CYS A 5 -28.56 -17.63 -24.40
N LEU A 6 -28.49 -16.36 -24.81
CA LEU A 6 -27.91 -15.99 -26.10
C LEU A 6 -26.41 -16.33 -26.20
N PHE A 7 -25.71 -16.44 -25.07
CA PHE A 7 -24.31 -16.89 -25.05
C PHE A 7 -24.15 -18.33 -25.54
N ASP A 8 -25.20 -19.16 -25.44
CA ASP A 8 -25.17 -20.55 -25.90
C ASP A 8 -25.07 -20.66 -27.43
N LEU A 9 -25.30 -19.55 -28.14
CA LEU A 9 -25.17 -19.46 -29.59
C LEU A 9 -23.75 -19.07 -30.04
N LEU A 10 -22.87 -18.66 -29.12
CA LEU A 10 -21.52 -18.22 -29.47
C LEU A 10 -20.56 -19.41 -29.58
N PRO A 11 -19.73 -19.48 -30.64
CA PRO A 11 -18.62 -20.43 -30.73
C PRO A 11 -17.68 -20.35 -29.52
N ILE A 12 -17.22 -21.50 -29.04
CA ILE A 12 -16.34 -21.61 -27.88
C ILE A 12 -15.03 -20.84 -28.07
N GLU A 13 -14.52 -20.78 -29.30
CA GLU A 13 -13.30 -20.07 -29.66
C GLU A 13 -13.43 -18.57 -29.40
N LEU A 14 -14.58 -17.98 -29.73
CA LEU A 14 -14.85 -16.57 -29.48
C LEU A 14 -14.94 -16.28 -27.98
N LEU A 15 -15.57 -17.18 -27.21
CA LEU A 15 -15.62 -17.07 -25.76
C LEU A 15 -14.22 -17.15 -25.13
N HIS A 16 -13.38 -18.09 -25.58
CA HIS A 16 -12.01 -18.21 -25.11
C HIS A 16 -11.16 -16.98 -25.46
N ILE A 17 -11.31 -16.42 -26.66
CA ILE A 17 -10.64 -15.17 -27.04
C ILE A 17 -11.09 -14.03 -26.12
N LEU A 18 -12.39 -13.93 -25.86
CA LEU A 18 -12.95 -12.92 -24.95
C LEU A 18 -12.40 -13.09 -23.53
N PHE A 19 -12.33 -14.32 -23.02
CA PHE A 19 -11.79 -14.64 -21.69
C PHE A 19 -10.32 -14.27 -21.51
N ASN A 20 -9.51 -14.23 -22.58
CA ASN A 20 -8.11 -13.80 -22.46
C ASN A 20 -7.94 -12.34 -21.98
N TYR A 21 -8.99 -11.52 -22.11
CA TYR A 21 -9.03 -10.13 -21.65
C TYR A 21 -9.47 -9.95 -20.19
N PHE A 22 -9.98 -11.02 -19.55
CA PHE A 22 -10.51 -10.97 -18.20
C PHE A 22 -9.66 -11.76 -17.19
N TRP A 23 -9.79 -11.42 -15.91
CA TRP A 23 -9.27 -12.22 -14.80
C TRP A 23 -10.21 -13.39 -14.49
N ALA A 24 -9.67 -14.45 -13.89
CA ALA A 24 -10.49 -15.64 -13.63
C ALA A 24 -11.72 -15.35 -12.75
N HIS A 25 -11.61 -14.46 -11.76
CA HIS A 25 -12.76 -14.13 -10.92
C HIS A 25 -13.86 -13.41 -11.70
N GLU A 26 -13.52 -12.56 -12.66
CA GLU A 26 -14.48 -11.86 -13.51
C GLU A 26 -15.21 -12.87 -14.41
N ILE A 27 -14.45 -13.79 -15.02
CA ILE A 27 -15.01 -14.86 -15.84
C ILE A 27 -15.96 -15.74 -15.02
N LEU A 28 -15.47 -16.27 -13.90
CA LEU A 28 -16.26 -17.17 -13.06
C LEU A 28 -17.48 -16.46 -12.49
N TYR A 29 -17.34 -15.24 -11.98
CA TYR A 29 -18.46 -14.48 -11.43
C TYR A 29 -19.54 -14.18 -12.47
N THR A 30 -19.13 -13.84 -13.69
CA THR A 30 -20.06 -13.42 -14.75
C THR A 30 -20.73 -14.61 -15.44
N PHE A 31 -20.01 -15.71 -15.64
CA PHE A 31 -20.46 -16.80 -16.52
C PHE A 31 -20.76 -18.12 -15.81
N SER A 32 -20.42 -18.29 -14.53
CA SER A 32 -20.80 -19.51 -13.79
C SER A 32 -22.31 -19.55 -13.55
N ASP A 33 -22.87 -20.76 -13.64
CA ASP A 33 -24.28 -21.03 -13.38
C ASP A 33 -25.26 -20.25 -14.30
N VAL A 34 -24.77 -19.71 -15.43
CA VAL A 34 -25.59 -19.03 -16.44
C VAL A 34 -26.35 -20.03 -17.32
N SER A 35 -25.64 -21.06 -17.81
CA SER A 35 -26.19 -22.17 -18.61
C SER A 35 -25.28 -23.39 -18.53
N ASP A 36 -25.79 -24.56 -18.88
CA ASP A 36 -24.98 -25.78 -18.94
C ASP A 36 -23.86 -25.69 -19.98
N TYR A 37 -24.13 -25.00 -21.11
CA TYR A 37 -23.13 -24.73 -22.13
C TYR A 37 -21.99 -23.86 -21.59
N MET A 38 -22.30 -22.74 -20.94
CA MET A 38 -21.26 -21.88 -20.35
C MET A 38 -20.46 -22.61 -19.28
N ASN A 39 -21.13 -23.40 -18.43
CA ASN A 39 -20.44 -24.23 -17.45
C ASN A 39 -19.51 -25.27 -18.10
N ALA A 40 -19.88 -25.84 -19.24
CA ALA A 40 -19.00 -26.72 -20.02
C ALA A 40 -17.80 -25.96 -20.58
N VAL A 41 -18.01 -24.77 -21.17
CA VAL A 41 -16.95 -23.90 -21.68
C VAL A 41 -15.95 -23.54 -20.58
N LEU A 42 -16.43 -23.13 -19.40
CA LEU A 42 -15.58 -22.79 -18.25
C LEU A 42 -14.73 -23.97 -17.75
N ARG A 43 -15.24 -25.21 -17.86
CA ARG A 43 -14.52 -26.44 -17.51
C ARG A 43 -13.43 -26.81 -18.52
N THR A 44 -13.57 -26.39 -19.77
CA THR A 44 -12.60 -26.65 -20.84
C THR A 44 -11.58 -25.52 -21.02
N TYR A 45 -11.88 -24.32 -20.55
CA TYR A 45 -10.96 -23.18 -20.64
C TYR A 45 -9.72 -23.41 -19.77
N SER A 46 -8.52 -23.32 -20.35
CA SER A 46 -7.25 -23.71 -19.70
C SER A 46 -6.24 -22.57 -19.55
N THR A 47 -6.66 -21.32 -19.80
CA THR A 47 -5.76 -20.15 -19.81
C THR A 47 -6.16 -19.12 -18.76
N TYR A 48 -6.65 -19.57 -17.61
CA TYR A 48 -7.00 -18.67 -16.51
C TYR A 48 -5.78 -17.90 -15.99
N ARG A 49 -6.04 -16.63 -15.69
CA ARG A 49 -5.09 -15.72 -15.06
C ARG A 49 -5.62 -15.36 -13.67
N LEU A 50 -4.86 -15.72 -12.64
CA LEU A 50 -5.18 -15.49 -11.25
C LEU A 50 -4.32 -14.34 -10.70
N ASP A 51 -4.97 -13.22 -10.36
CA ASP A 51 -4.39 -12.19 -9.50
C ASP A 51 -5.12 -12.18 -8.16
N LEU A 52 -4.44 -12.67 -7.12
CA LEU A 52 -4.98 -12.73 -5.77
C LEU A 52 -4.60 -11.50 -4.93
N LYS A 53 -3.94 -10.49 -5.53
CA LYS A 53 -3.59 -9.27 -4.83
C LYS A 53 -4.83 -8.44 -4.53
N SER A 54 -5.07 -8.18 -3.23
CA SER A 54 -6.22 -7.39 -2.79
C SER A 54 -7.58 -7.92 -3.30
N ILE A 55 -7.68 -9.22 -3.58
CA ILE A 55 -8.93 -9.87 -4.02
C ILE A 55 -9.96 -9.88 -2.89
N GLU A 56 -11.23 -9.67 -3.23
CA GLU A 56 -12.31 -9.81 -2.26
C GLU A 56 -12.52 -11.28 -1.87
N ILE A 57 -12.83 -11.52 -0.58
CA ILE A 57 -13.01 -12.87 -0.03
C ILE A 57 -14.05 -13.70 -0.79
N PHE A 58 -15.10 -13.05 -1.30
CA PHE A 58 -16.15 -13.71 -2.07
C PHE A 58 -15.61 -14.24 -3.39
N HIS A 59 -14.89 -13.41 -4.16
CA HIS A 59 -14.22 -13.81 -5.39
C HIS A 59 -13.15 -14.88 -5.15
N PHE A 60 -12.39 -14.77 -4.06
CA PHE A 60 -11.40 -15.77 -3.67
C PHE A 60 -12.04 -17.15 -3.44
N ASN A 61 -13.12 -17.22 -2.67
CA ASN A 61 -13.85 -18.46 -2.42
C ASN A 61 -14.44 -19.05 -3.70
N LEU A 62 -14.94 -18.20 -4.60
CA LEU A 62 -15.44 -18.62 -5.91
C LEU A 62 -14.34 -19.29 -6.75
N ILE A 63 -13.15 -18.70 -6.80
CA ILE A 63 -11.98 -19.29 -7.48
C ILE A 63 -11.66 -20.66 -6.87
N CYS A 64 -11.52 -20.73 -5.54
CA CYS A 64 -11.13 -21.97 -4.87
C CYS A 64 -12.13 -23.11 -5.08
N ARG A 65 -13.40 -22.78 -5.31
CA ARG A 65 -14.46 -23.76 -5.55
C ARG A 65 -14.50 -24.27 -7.00
N LEU A 66 -14.26 -23.39 -7.97
CA LEU A 66 -14.58 -23.67 -9.37
C LEU A 66 -13.36 -23.96 -10.25
N ILE A 67 -12.18 -23.44 -9.90
CA ILE A 67 -10.99 -23.56 -10.74
C ILE A 67 -10.25 -24.87 -10.50
N ARG A 68 -9.69 -25.44 -11.57
CA ARG A 68 -8.72 -26.55 -11.48
C ARG A 68 -7.31 -26.02 -11.68
N ALA A 69 -6.35 -26.61 -10.98
CA ALA A 69 -4.96 -26.14 -10.98
C ALA A 69 -4.33 -26.17 -12.39
N GLU A 70 -4.69 -27.18 -13.18
CA GLU A 70 -4.18 -27.39 -14.55
C GLU A 70 -4.69 -26.34 -15.54
N GLN A 71 -5.72 -25.56 -15.20
CA GLN A 71 -6.28 -24.53 -16.08
C GLN A 71 -5.62 -23.15 -15.91
N VAL A 72 -4.63 -23.02 -15.01
CA VAL A 72 -4.04 -21.73 -14.63
C VAL A 72 -2.68 -21.56 -15.28
N ILE A 73 -2.52 -20.48 -16.05
CA ILE A 73 -1.25 -20.14 -16.72
C ILE A 73 -0.50 -19.00 -16.03
N TYR A 74 -1.21 -18.16 -15.27
CA TYR A 74 -0.64 -17.02 -14.54
C TYR A 74 -1.17 -17.04 -13.12
N LEU A 75 -0.27 -16.96 -12.14
CA LEU A 75 -0.62 -16.90 -10.73
C LEU A 75 0.17 -15.80 -10.04
N ARG A 76 -0.56 -14.89 -9.40
CA ARG A 76 -0.01 -13.90 -8.50
C ARG A 76 -0.55 -14.06 -7.10
N PHE A 77 0.35 -14.34 -6.18
CA PHE A 77 0.05 -14.34 -4.75
C PHE A 77 0.34 -12.96 -4.15
N SER A 78 -0.50 -12.56 -3.18
CA SER A 78 -0.14 -11.48 -2.27
C SER A 78 -0.79 -11.59 -0.90
N ASP A 79 0.03 -11.59 0.15
CA ASP A 79 -0.44 -11.48 1.53
C ASP A 79 -0.36 -10.03 2.00
N ASP A 80 -0.78 -9.05 1.19
CA ASP A 80 -0.65 -7.63 1.52
C ASP A 80 -1.53 -7.20 2.73
N ASN A 81 -1.62 -5.90 3.03
CA ASN A 81 -2.41 -5.44 4.20
C ASN A 81 -3.91 -5.68 4.05
N ASN A 82 -4.39 -5.90 2.82
CA ASN A 82 -5.80 -6.12 2.51
C ASN A 82 -6.13 -7.62 2.50
N THR A 83 -5.16 -8.49 2.16
CA THR A 83 -5.34 -9.95 2.06
C THR A 83 -4.32 -10.77 2.88
N PRO A 84 -4.15 -10.53 4.19
CA PRO A 84 -3.18 -11.29 5.00
C PRO A 84 -3.54 -12.79 5.08
N GLY A 85 -2.55 -13.68 5.00
CA GLY A 85 -2.70 -15.14 5.10
C GLY A 85 -3.37 -15.82 3.90
N LEU A 86 -3.67 -15.09 2.83
CA LEU A 86 -4.43 -15.61 1.70
C LEU A 86 -3.65 -16.65 0.91
N SER A 87 -2.33 -16.51 0.80
CA SER A 87 -1.46 -17.50 0.15
C SER A 87 -1.48 -18.84 0.88
N GLU A 88 -1.42 -18.83 2.22
CA GLU A 88 -1.49 -20.05 3.03
C GLU A 88 -2.87 -20.71 2.87
N GLN A 89 -3.93 -19.91 2.94
CA GLN A 89 -5.29 -20.41 2.70
C GLN A 89 -5.45 -21.01 1.31
N PHE A 90 -4.92 -20.36 0.27
CA PHE A 90 -4.98 -20.91 -1.09
C PHE A 90 -4.17 -22.21 -1.21
N LEU A 91 -2.97 -22.26 -0.65
CA LEU A 91 -2.10 -23.45 -0.68
C LEU A 91 -2.64 -24.61 0.17
N SER A 92 -3.54 -24.35 1.11
CA SER A 92 -4.29 -25.42 1.79
C SER A 92 -5.37 -26.07 0.91
N HIS A 93 -5.84 -25.37 -0.12
CA HIS A 93 -6.79 -25.91 -1.11
C HIS A 93 -6.08 -26.53 -2.31
N PHE A 94 -4.94 -25.96 -2.71
CA PHE A 94 -4.18 -26.40 -3.87
C PHE A 94 -2.70 -26.60 -3.54
N GLN A 95 -2.15 -27.74 -3.93
CA GLN A 95 -0.71 -27.94 -3.92
C GLN A 95 -0.08 -27.24 -5.14
N ILE A 96 1.04 -26.56 -4.95
CA ILE A 96 1.63 -25.72 -6.00
C ILE A 96 2.08 -26.56 -7.21
N GLU A 97 2.52 -27.79 -6.99
CA GLU A 97 2.92 -28.73 -8.03
C GLU A 97 1.78 -29.18 -8.96
N HIS A 98 0.51 -29.02 -8.55
CA HIS A 98 -0.63 -29.36 -9.41
C HIS A 98 -0.84 -28.34 -10.53
N PHE A 99 -0.22 -27.17 -10.44
CA PHE A 99 -0.33 -26.10 -11.43
C PHE A 99 0.62 -26.32 -12.61
N THR A 100 0.48 -27.45 -13.28
CA THR A 100 1.38 -27.93 -14.35
C THR A 100 1.45 -27.03 -15.58
N GLN A 101 0.45 -26.17 -15.81
CA GLN A 101 0.41 -25.21 -16.92
C GLN A 101 0.89 -23.80 -16.53
N ILE A 102 1.33 -23.58 -15.28
CA ILE A 102 1.80 -22.26 -14.87
C ILE A 102 3.02 -21.87 -15.68
N ARG A 103 2.88 -20.70 -16.28
CA ARG A 103 3.87 -20.05 -17.14
C ARG A 103 4.52 -18.86 -16.45
N SER A 104 3.75 -18.18 -15.61
CA SER A 104 4.20 -16.99 -14.87
C SER A 104 3.73 -17.03 -13.42
N LEU A 105 4.68 -16.89 -12.50
CA LEU A 105 4.45 -16.85 -11.06
C LEU A 105 4.96 -15.53 -10.49
N VAL A 106 4.08 -14.81 -9.79
CA VAL A 106 4.39 -13.53 -9.12
C VAL A 106 4.14 -13.65 -7.62
N LEU A 107 5.17 -13.43 -6.82
CA LEU A 107 5.14 -13.52 -5.37
C LEU A 107 5.35 -12.12 -4.77
N ASP A 108 4.28 -11.52 -4.25
CA ASP A 108 4.25 -10.14 -3.73
C ASP A 108 3.85 -10.11 -2.25
N ALA A 109 4.77 -9.77 -1.35
CA ALA A 109 4.49 -9.72 0.09
C ALA A 109 4.00 -11.03 0.74
N ILE A 110 4.61 -12.16 0.38
CA ILE A 110 4.18 -13.51 0.81
C ILE A 110 4.67 -13.86 2.22
N GLU A 111 3.85 -14.61 2.94
CA GLU A 111 4.21 -15.21 4.22
C GLU A 111 5.28 -16.28 4.08
N ILE A 112 6.13 -16.37 5.10
CA ILE A 112 7.33 -17.19 5.07
C ILE A 112 7.05 -18.70 4.88
N THR A 113 5.96 -19.20 5.46
CA THR A 113 5.53 -20.61 5.39
C THR A 113 5.09 -20.98 3.98
N SER A 114 4.23 -20.16 3.37
CA SER A 114 3.81 -20.29 1.98
C SER A 114 5.01 -20.22 1.03
N LEU A 115 5.96 -19.34 1.31
CA LEU A 115 7.17 -19.20 0.52
C LEU A 115 8.01 -20.48 0.53
N GLU A 116 8.23 -21.09 1.70
CA GLU A 116 8.95 -22.36 1.81
C GLU A 116 8.28 -23.48 0.99
N SER A 117 6.94 -23.58 1.07
CA SER A 117 6.14 -24.55 0.31
C SER A 117 6.21 -24.34 -1.21
N ILE A 118 6.18 -23.07 -1.65
CA ILE A 118 6.28 -22.73 -3.07
C ILE A 118 7.67 -23.09 -3.61
N PHE A 119 8.73 -22.68 -2.92
CA PHE A 119 10.09 -22.88 -3.41
C PHE A 119 10.51 -24.35 -3.39
N SER A 120 10.12 -25.14 -2.39
CA SER A 120 10.44 -26.57 -2.35
C SER A 120 9.89 -27.35 -3.55
N ASN A 121 8.79 -26.88 -4.15
CA ASN A 121 8.12 -27.54 -5.27
C ASN A 121 8.27 -26.80 -6.60
N LEU A 122 9.02 -25.70 -6.65
CA LEU A 122 9.13 -24.85 -7.84
C LEU A 122 9.71 -25.58 -9.06
N HIS A 123 10.59 -26.54 -8.80
CA HIS A 123 11.21 -27.40 -9.83
C HIS A 123 10.23 -28.34 -10.53
N ARG A 124 9.00 -28.51 -10.00
CA ARG A 124 7.94 -29.33 -10.60
C ARG A 124 7.09 -28.54 -11.61
N LEU A 125 7.34 -27.24 -11.75
CA LEU A 125 6.61 -26.36 -12.66
C LEU A 125 7.33 -26.29 -14.01
N ASP A 126 7.24 -27.34 -14.81
CA ASP A 126 8.01 -27.50 -16.05
C ASP A 126 7.74 -26.40 -17.09
N GLN A 127 6.54 -25.78 -17.06
CA GLN A 127 6.17 -24.70 -17.99
C GLN A 127 6.54 -23.29 -17.48
N LEU A 128 7.11 -23.18 -16.27
CA LEU A 128 7.42 -21.90 -15.65
C LEU A 128 8.58 -21.22 -16.38
N HIS A 129 8.28 -20.15 -17.10
CA HIS A 129 9.28 -19.35 -17.80
C HIS A 129 9.39 -17.92 -17.26
N SER A 130 8.45 -17.50 -16.41
CA SER A 130 8.45 -16.17 -15.79
C SER A 130 8.30 -16.27 -14.28
N LEU A 131 9.26 -15.69 -13.55
CA LEU A 131 9.22 -15.63 -12.09
C LEU A 131 9.49 -14.22 -11.60
N SER A 132 8.62 -13.71 -10.72
CA SER A 132 8.78 -12.42 -10.06
C SER A 132 8.69 -12.60 -8.56
N TYR A 133 9.72 -12.17 -7.82
CA TYR A 133 9.78 -12.34 -6.38
C TYR A 133 10.44 -11.13 -5.68
N ASN A 134 9.72 -10.55 -4.71
CA ASN A 134 10.23 -9.46 -3.88
C ASN A 134 10.58 -9.92 -2.45
N SER A 135 11.87 -10.22 -2.23
CA SER A 135 12.37 -10.70 -0.94
C SER A 135 12.27 -9.73 0.24
N SER A 136 12.03 -8.44 0.02
CA SER A 136 11.86 -7.51 1.14
C SER A 136 10.47 -7.50 1.74
N MET A 137 9.51 -8.07 1.02
CA MET A 137 8.13 -8.05 1.44
C MET A 137 7.74 -9.33 2.18
N ILE A 138 8.69 -10.23 2.48
CA ILE A 138 8.43 -11.44 3.27
C ILE A 138 7.79 -11.03 4.60
N ARG A 139 6.59 -11.57 4.85
CA ARG A 139 5.83 -11.29 6.06
C ARG A 139 6.09 -12.35 7.12
N TYR A 140 6.17 -11.88 8.36
CA TYR A 140 6.28 -12.69 9.56
C TYR A 140 5.00 -12.47 10.35
N VAL A 141 4.04 -13.39 10.23
CA VAL A 141 2.85 -13.35 11.05
C VAL A 141 3.20 -13.81 12.47
N ASN A 142 2.95 -12.93 13.46
CA ASN A 142 2.76 -13.25 14.88
C ASN A 142 3.84 -14.04 15.65
N ARG A 143 5.09 -14.16 15.18
CA ARG A 143 6.18 -14.62 16.07
C ARG A 143 6.68 -13.46 16.94
N GLY A 144 6.12 -13.39 18.14
CA GLY A 144 6.43 -12.41 19.20
C GLY A 144 7.84 -12.53 19.80
N GLU A 145 8.71 -13.37 19.25
CA GLU A 145 10.06 -13.59 19.76
C GLU A 145 11.10 -13.11 18.74
N ARG A 146 12.05 -12.31 19.24
CA ARG A 146 13.18 -11.75 18.47
C ARG A 146 14.26 -12.78 18.13
N THR A 147 14.08 -14.03 18.54
CA THR A 147 15.05 -15.09 18.33
C THR A 147 15.15 -15.42 16.84
N ASP A 148 16.26 -14.94 16.27
CA ASP A 148 16.94 -15.43 15.07
C ASP A 148 16.22 -15.35 13.71
N ARG A 149 15.48 -14.26 13.47
CA ARG A 149 14.92 -13.94 12.14
C ARG A 149 15.99 -13.96 11.03
N SER A 150 17.23 -13.58 11.36
CA SER A 150 18.36 -13.65 10.43
C SER A 150 18.62 -15.07 9.93
N ASN A 151 18.63 -16.05 10.84
CA ASN A 151 18.93 -17.44 10.47
C ASN A 151 17.79 -18.08 9.68
N GLU A 152 16.52 -17.78 10.03
CA GLU A 152 15.37 -18.25 9.24
C GLU A 152 15.38 -17.65 7.83
N ILE A 153 15.66 -16.34 7.69
CA ILE A 153 15.84 -15.68 6.39
C ILE A 153 16.96 -16.35 5.60
N ASN A 154 18.12 -16.57 6.22
CA ASN A 154 19.27 -17.16 5.55
C ASN A 154 18.99 -18.60 5.09
N ARG A 155 18.30 -19.39 5.93
CA ARG A 155 17.85 -20.74 5.58
C ARG A 155 16.96 -20.71 4.35
N ILE A 156 15.99 -19.80 4.31
CA ILE A 156 15.07 -19.69 3.18
C ILE A 156 15.78 -19.18 1.95
N LEU A 157 16.64 -18.17 2.06
CA LEU A 157 17.43 -17.68 0.94
C LEU A 157 18.31 -18.79 0.35
N ARG A 158 18.81 -19.71 1.18
CA ARG A 158 19.51 -20.91 0.73
C ARG A 158 18.58 -21.85 -0.04
N ASN A 159 17.43 -22.23 0.52
CA ASN A 159 16.46 -23.11 -0.16
C ASN A 159 15.96 -22.50 -1.48
N VAL A 160 15.68 -21.20 -1.45
CA VAL A 160 15.32 -20.39 -2.61
C VAL A 160 16.41 -20.51 -3.68
N ARG A 161 17.69 -20.31 -3.31
CA ARG A 161 18.83 -20.42 -4.22
C ARG A 161 18.93 -21.81 -4.86
N GLU A 162 18.82 -22.88 -4.05
CA GLU A 162 18.84 -24.26 -4.54
C GLU A 162 17.70 -24.51 -5.54
N SER A 163 16.50 -24.02 -5.23
CA SER A 163 15.32 -24.13 -6.10
C SER A 163 15.48 -23.33 -7.41
N TYR A 164 16.06 -22.12 -7.35
CA TYR A 164 16.36 -21.32 -8.52
C TYR A 164 17.33 -22.01 -9.47
N MET A 165 18.34 -22.72 -8.95
CA MET A 165 19.31 -23.44 -9.80
C MET A 165 18.62 -24.49 -10.68
N LEU A 166 17.56 -25.12 -10.18
CA LEU A 166 16.82 -26.15 -10.93
C LEU A 166 15.99 -25.55 -12.07
N ILE A 167 15.38 -24.39 -11.85
CA ILE A 167 14.49 -23.75 -12.85
C ILE A 167 15.19 -22.70 -13.72
N ALA A 168 16.39 -22.23 -13.36
CA ALA A 168 17.09 -21.19 -14.10
C ALA A 168 17.26 -21.46 -15.60
N PRO A 169 17.50 -22.71 -16.07
CA PRO A 169 17.62 -23.00 -17.49
C PRO A 169 16.36 -22.73 -18.33
N GLN A 170 15.16 -22.82 -17.74
CA GLN A 170 13.88 -22.60 -18.45
C GLN A 170 13.34 -21.17 -18.31
N LEU A 171 13.85 -20.39 -17.36
CA LEU A 171 13.38 -19.01 -17.14
C LEU A 171 13.80 -18.09 -18.28
N THR A 172 12.80 -17.46 -18.92
CA THR A 172 12.99 -16.41 -19.93
C THR A 172 12.80 -15.01 -19.34
N HIS A 173 12.05 -14.89 -18.25
CA HIS A 173 11.75 -13.65 -17.55
C HIS A 173 11.99 -13.79 -16.06
N LEU A 174 12.78 -12.88 -15.49
CA LEU A 174 13.09 -12.89 -14.07
C LEU A 174 12.97 -11.48 -13.50
N HIS A 175 12.24 -11.34 -12.39
CA HIS A 175 12.16 -10.11 -11.62
C HIS A 175 12.52 -10.38 -10.17
N LEU A 176 13.60 -9.78 -9.69
CA LEU A 176 14.08 -9.92 -8.33
C LEU A 176 14.25 -8.54 -7.69
N ARG A 177 14.16 -8.48 -6.36
CA ARG A 177 14.56 -7.26 -5.66
C ARG A 177 16.08 -7.07 -5.59
N LYS A 178 16.83 -8.15 -5.38
CA LYS A 178 18.29 -8.11 -5.22
C LYS A 178 18.95 -9.11 -6.16
N SER A 179 20.13 -8.73 -6.64
CA SER A 179 21.06 -9.52 -7.46
C SER A 179 21.73 -10.72 -6.75
N ILE A 180 21.47 -11.00 -5.47
CA ILE A 180 22.23 -12.01 -4.70
C ILE A 180 22.24 -13.38 -5.42
N LEU A 181 21.12 -13.74 -6.03
CA LEU A 181 20.97 -15.01 -6.75
C LEU A 181 21.76 -15.04 -8.07
N THR A 182 22.01 -13.89 -8.70
CA THR A 182 22.66 -13.82 -10.01
C THR A 182 24.16 -14.04 -9.96
N LYS A 183 24.79 -14.06 -8.77
CA LYS A 183 26.25 -14.27 -8.62
C LYS A 183 26.73 -15.67 -9.00
N THR A 184 25.86 -16.67 -8.84
CA THR A 184 26.29 -18.07 -8.83
C THR A 184 25.52 -18.94 -9.80
N ILE A 185 24.42 -18.43 -10.36
CA ILE A 185 23.50 -19.19 -11.20
C ILE A 185 23.66 -18.72 -12.64
N GLN A 186 23.81 -19.67 -13.55
CA GLN A 186 23.78 -19.43 -14.99
C GLN A 186 22.34 -19.38 -15.48
N PHE A 187 22.05 -18.44 -16.37
CA PHE A 187 20.72 -18.19 -16.93
C PHE A 187 20.78 -18.28 -18.46
N PRO A 188 20.93 -19.48 -19.02
CA PRO A 188 21.18 -19.66 -20.46
C PRO A 188 20.03 -19.13 -21.32
N SER A 189 18.78 -19.21 -20.85
CA SER A 189 17.58 -18.85 -21.62
C SER A 189 16.98 -17.49 -21.26
N LEU A 190 17.62 -16.73 -20.36
CA LEU A 190 17.03 -15.52 -19.81
C LEU A 190 17.08 -14.37 -20.82
N LEU A 191 15.89 -13.90 -21.21
CA LEU A 191 15.71 -12.82 -22.18
C LEU A 191 15.44 -11.47 -21.51
N ARG A 192 14.74 -11.47 -20.37
CA ARG A 192 14.37 -10.23 -19.66
C ARG A 192 14.67 -10.35 -18.17
N LEU A 193 15.42 -9.38 -17.64
CA LEU A 193 15.76 -9.30 -16.23
C LEU A 193 15.34 -7.95 -15.64
N LYS A 194 14.70 -7.99 -14.47
CA LYS A 194 14.43 -6.80 -13.67
C LYS A 194 15.02 -6.95 -12.26
N LEU A 195 15.77 -5.95 -11.80
CA LEU A 195 16.39 -5.90 -10.47
C LEU A 195 16.11 -4.56 -9.78
N GLU A 196 15.40 -4.57 -8.65
CA GLU A 196 15.15 -3.34 -7.87
C GLU A 196 16.40 -2.79 -7.15
N LYS A 197 17.42 -3.63 -6.95
CA LYS A 197 18.70 -3.29 -6.31
C LYS A 197 19.81 -4.13 -6.93
N CYS A 198 20.78 -3.45 -7.51
CA CYS A 198 21.91 -4.03 -8.21
C CYS A 198 23.17 -3.22 -7.87
N SER A 199 24.32 -3.87 -7.82
CA SER A 199 25.62 -3.19 -7.88
C SER A 199 26.20 -3.28 -9.30
N MET A 200 27.21 -2.48 -9.60
CA MET A 200 27.90 -2.57 -10.89
C MET A 200 28.64 -3.90 -11.05
N LYS A 201 29.17 -4.46 -9.95
CA LYS A 201 29.74 -5.81 -9.92
C LYS A 201 28.71 -6.87 -10.29
N ASP A 202 27.47 -6.72 -9.84
CA ASP A 202 26.40 -7.64 -10.17
C ASP A 202 26.04 -7.57 -11.66
N LEU A 203 26.03 -6.38 -12.27
CA LEU A 203 25.80 -6.23 -13.70
C LEU A 203 26.82 -6.99 -14.54
N ARG A 204 28.10 -6.86 -14.20
CA ARG A 204 29.18 -7.61 -14.87
C ARG A 204 28.93 -9.12 -14.81
N ILE A 205 28.53 -9.63 -13.65
CA ILE A 205 28.21 -11.03 -13.46
C ILE A 205 26.96 -11.43 -14.27
N ILE A 206 25.92 -10.61 -14.26
CA ILE A 206 24.67 -10.87 -15.01
C ILE A 206 24.96 -11.02 -16.50
N PHE A 207 25.76 -10.12 -17.09
CA PHE A 207 26.10 -10.22 -18.51
C PHE A 207 27.00 -11.41 -18.84
N LEU A 208 27.75 -11.94 -17.85
CA LEU A 208 28.50 -13.18 -18.00
C LEU A 208 27.58 -14.40 -17.98
N HIS A 209 26.57 -14.41 -17.11
CA HIS A 209 25.71 -15.57 -16.84
C HIS A 209 24.42 -15.60 -17.66
N ALA A 210 24.02 -14.50 -18.30
CA ALA A 210 22.82 -14.39 -19.13
C ALA A 210 23.15 -13.93 -20.56
N PRO A 211 23.75 -14.81 -21.40
CA PRO A 211 24.24 -14.43 -22.72
C PRO A 211 23.13 -14.06 -23.72
N LEU A 212 21.90 -14.53 -23.52
CA LEU A 212 20.74 -14.24 -24.37
C LEU A 212 19.92 -13.03 -23.90
N LEU A 213 20.40 -12.27 -22.92
CA LEU A 213 19.66 -11.16 -22.35
C LEU A 213 19.39 -10.08 -23.41
N LYS A 214 18.11 -9.76 -23.61
CA LYS A 214 17.60 -8.74 -24.55
C LYS A 214 17.17 -7.46 -23.86
N SER A 215 16.68 -7.55 -22.63
CA SER A 215 16.14 -6.44 -21.84
C SER A 215 16.59 -6.49 -20.39
N LEU A 216 17.03 -5.36 -19.86
CA LEU A 216 17.43 -5.19 -18.46
C LEU A 216 16.77 -3.95 -17.85
N ASP A 217 16.14 -4.11 -16.69
CA ASP A 217 15.57 -3.04 -15.87
C ASP A 217 16.23 -3.08 -14.48
N VAL A 218 17.09 -2.12 -14.14
CA VAL A 218 17.95 -2.18 -12.94
C VAL A 218 17.94 -0.88 -12.16
N SER A 219 18.00 -0.97 -10.83
CA SER A 219 18.36 0.18 -9.99
C SER A 219 19.67 -0.04 -9.26
N ILE A 220 20.64 0.83 -9.53
CA ILE A 220 22.01 0.78 -9.01
C ILE A 220 22.11 1.66 -7.76
N GLN A 221 22.72 1.14 -6.68
CA GLN A 221 22.86 1.84 -5.40
C GLN A 221 24.31 1.76 -4.89
N ASN A 222 24.83 2.87 -4.39
CA ASN A 222 25.98 2.96 -3.46
C ASN A 222 27.34 2.40 -3.93
N GLU A 223 27.62 2.31 -5.23
CA GLU A 223 28.96 2.00 -5.75
C GLU A 223 29.28 2.87 -6.96
N GLU A 224 30.50 3.42 -7.02
CA GLU A 224 30.97 4.12 -8.21
C GLU A 224 31.02 3.14 -9.41
N PRO A 225 30.47 3.52 -10.57
CA PRO A 225 30.50 2.68 -11.75
C PRO A 225 31.91 2.57 -12.30
N THR A 226 32.54 1.44 -12.03
CA THR A 226 33.66 0.96 -12.82
C THR A 226 33.11 0.32 -14.09
N CYS A 227 33.48 0.85 -15.26
CA CYS A 227 32.99 0.39 -16.57
C CYS A 227 33.77 -0.79 -17.16
N ASP A 228 34.50 -1.52 -16.31
CA ASP A 228 35.38 -2.62 -16.71
C ASP A 228 34.61 -3.93 -16.84
N PHE A 229 33.73 -4.00 -17.84
CA PHE A 229 33.16 -5.27 -18.27
C PHE A 229 33.01 -5.34 -19.79
N ILE A 230 33.06 -6.58 -20.29
CA ILE A 230 32.88 -6.91 -21.71
C ILE A 230 31.52 -7.57 -21.84
N LEU A 231 30.66 -7.00 -22.68
CA LEU A 231 29.39 -7.63 -23.04
C LEU A 231 29.62 -8.72 -24.08
N LYS A 232 29.14 -9.92 -23.76
CA LYS A 232 29.10 -11.03 -24.70
C LYS A 232 27.79 -11.07 -25.51
N SER A 233 26.71 -10.46 -24.99
CA SER A 233 25.40 -10.51 -25.63
C SER A 233 25.29 -9.52 -26.79
N ILE A 234 25.22 -10.05 -28.00
CA ILE A 234 24.94 -9.29 -29.22
C ILE A 234 23.44 -8.92 -29.29
N GLN A 235 22.57 -9.58 -28.51
CA GLN A 235 21.11 -9.43 -28.60
C GLN A 235 20.54 -8.35 -27.66
N PHE A 236 21.38 -7.67 -26.88
CA PHE A 236 20.93 -6.72 -25.89
C PHE A 236 20.42 -5.41 -26.52
N THR A 237 19.09 -5.22 -26.49
CA THR A 237 18.42 -4.11 -27.19
C THR A 237 17.74 -3.09 -26.29
N ARG A 238 17.48 -3.40 -25.01
CA ARG A 238 16.71 -2.54 -24.10
C ARG A 238 17.34 -2.43 -22.73
N LEU A 239 17.54 -1.20 -22.27
CA LEU A 239 18.05 -0.89 -20.95
C LEU A 239 17.18 0.16 -20.27
N HIS A 240 16.70 -0.15 -19.07
CA HIS A 240 16.15 0.80 -18.12
C HIS A 240 17.06 0.81 -16.90
N MET A 241 17.61 1.97 -16.56
CA MET A 241 18.57 2.09 -15.47
C MET A 241 18.21 3.26 -14.56
N LYS A 242 18.14 2.98 -13.26
CA LYS A 242 17.94 3.97 -12.20
C LYS A 242 19.14 4.02 -11.25
N VAL A 243 19.95 5.06 -11.31
CA VAL A 243 21.14 5.20 -10.45
C VAL A 243 20.83 6.15 -9.30
N LYS A 244 20.98 5.65 -8.06
CA LYS A 244 20.70 6.39 -6.83
C LYS A 244 21.98 6.60 -6.02
N ASN A 245 22.08 7.76 -5.39
CA ASN A 245 23.15 8.12 -4.44
C ASN A 245 24.57 8.10 -5.04
N ILE A 246 24.69 8.22 -6.36
CA ILE A 246 25.97 8.28 -7.07
C ILE A 246 25.86 9.42 -8.07
N LEU A 247 26.87 10.27 -8.13
CA LEU A 247 26.96 11.34 -9.12
C LEU A 247 27.72 10.82 -10.33
N LEU A 248 27.03 10.72 -11.47
CA LEU A 248 27.63 10.26 -12.71
C LEU A 248 28.10 11.45 -13.55
N SER A 249 29.31 11.36 -14.07
CA SER A 249 29.79 12.24 -15.14
C SER A 249 29.38 11.69 -16.51
N MET A 250 29.40 12.54 -17.52
CA MET A 250 29.11 12.18 -18.90
C MET A 250 30.15 11.21 -19.46
N ASP A 251 31.42 11.34 -19.07
CA ASP A 251 32.50 10.44 -19.51
C ASP A 251 32.25 9.00 -19.08
N ILE A 252 31.78 8.80 -17.85
CA ILE A 252 31.44 7.46 -17.35
C ILE A 252 30.22 6.90 -18.11
N MET A 253 29.21 7.73 -18.36
CA MET A 253 28.03 7.32 -19.12
C MET A 253 28.36 6.95 -20.57
N GLU A 254 29.24 7.70 -21.22
CA GLU A 254 29.73 7.38 -22.56
C GLU A 254 30.43 6.02 -22.59
N GLN A 255 31.42 5.84 -21.70
CA GLN A 255 32.13 4.58 -21.60
C GLN A 255 31.19 3.40 -21.34
N PHE A 256 30.17 3.61 -20.51
CA PHE A 256 29.16 2.60 -20.21
C PHE A 256 28.29 2.28 -21.43
N ILE A 257 27.71 3.29 -22.09
CA ILE A 257 26.80 3.10 -23.23
C ILE A 257 27.51 2.49 -24.44
N LEU A 258 28.78 2.86 -24.69
CA LEU A 258 29.59 2.30 -25.77
C LEU A 258 29.80 0.79 -25.66
N LYS A 259 29.57 0.19 -24.47
CA LYS A 259 29.61 -1.27 -24.32
C LYS A 259 28.39 -1.96 -24.95
N PHE A 260 27.32 -1.23 -25.28
CA PHE A 260 26.05 -1.76 -25.79
C PHE A 260 25.77 -1.33 -27.24
N PRO A 261 26.54 -1.81 -28.24
CA PRO A 261 26.44 -1.33 -29.62
C PRO A 261 25.07 -1.57 -30.28
N ASN A 262 24.31 -2.57 -29.81
CA ASN A 262 23.00 -2.94 -30.36
C ASN A 262 21.81 -2.40 -29.55
N LEU A 263 22.06 -1.49 -28.61
CA LEU A 263 21.03 -0.87 -27.81
C LEU A 263 20.10 -0.03 -28.70
N LYS A 264 18.79 -0.22 -28.58
CA LYS A 264 17.76 0.51 -29.33
C LYS A 264 16.85 1.35 -28.43
N TYR A 265 16.66 0.90 -27.19
CA TYR A 265 15.78 1.52 -26.22
C TYR A 265 16.54 1.79 -24.93
N LEU A 266 16.70 3.06 -24.58
CA LEU A 266 17.36 3.49 -23.36
C LEU A 266 16.40 4.32 -22.50
N THR A 267 16.31 3.98 -21.22
CA THR A 267 15.62 4.77 -20.21
C THR A 267 16.54 4.99 -19.02
N LEU A 268 16.81 6.24 -18.66
CA LEU A 268 17.72 6.62 -17.57
C LEU A 268 17.00 7.42 -16.49
N GLU A 269 17.29 7.13 -15.22
CA GLU A 269 16.91 7.98 -14.10
C GLU A 269 18.10 8.07 -13.14
N ILE A 270 18.88 9.14 -13.23
CA ILE A 270 20.22 9.21 -12.62
C ILE A 270 20.48 10.55 -11.94
N HIS A 271 21.30 10.54 -10.89
CA HIS A 271 21.89 11.76 -10.35
C HIS A 271 23.19 12.04 -11.10
N GLY A 272 23.27 13.20 -11.75
CA GLY A 272 24.37 13.54 -12.64
C GLY A 272 25.13 14.78 -12.17
N GLN A 273 26.39 14.84 -12.56
CA GLN A 273 27.13 16.10 -12.64
C GLN A 273 26.58 16.94 -13.81
N TYR A 274 26.94 18.22 -13.87
CA TYR A 274 26.45 19.14 -14.90
C TYR A 274 26.79 18.73 -16.33
N ASP A 275 27.94 18.09 -16.51
CA ASP A 275 28.43 17.64 -17.81
C ASP A 275 27.51 16.59 -18.45
N ILE A 276 26.67 15.91 -17.67
CA ILE A 276 25.67 14.96 -18.18
C ILE A 276 24.61 15.65 -19.05
N VAL A 277 24.45 16.96 -18.90
CA VAL A 277 23.55 17.81 -19.68
C VAL A 277 24.29 18.33 -20.91
N ASN A 278 24.79 17.41 -21.75
CA ASN A 278 25.47 17.75 -22.98
C ASN A 278 24.77 17.10 -24.17
N ALA A 279 23.89 17.88 -24.81
CA ALA A 279 23.07 17.40 -25.92
C ALA A 279 23.91 16.85 -27.08
N GLN A 280 24.96 17.53 -27.52
CA GLN A 280 25.81 17.10 -28.64
C GLN A 280 26.46 15.74 -28.40
N ARG A 281 26.92 15.49 -27.16
CA ARG A 281 27.47 14.19 -26.78
C ARG A 281 26.38 13.11 -26.79
N TRP A 282 25.19 13.40 -26.26
CA TRP A 282 24.05 12.49 -26.33
C TRP A 282 23.57 12.21 -27.75
N GLU A 283 23.55 13.19 -28.65
CA GLU A 283 23.22 13.01 -30.08
C GLU A 283 24.11 11.95 -30.71
N LYS A 284 25.44 12.07 -30.50
CA LYS A 284 26.40 11.10 -31.00
C LYS A 284 26.14 9.70 -30.46
N LEU A 285 25.90 9.57 -29.14
CA LEU A 285 25.66 8.27 -28.49
C LEU A 285 24.33 7.62 -28.86
N THR A 286 23.29 8.43 -29.09
CA THR A 286 21.90 7.97 -29.22
C THR A 286 21.38 8.03 -30.64
N SER A 287 22.22 8.40 -31.61
CA SER A 287 21.91 8.44 -33.05
C SER A 287 21.18 7.18 -33.54
N ASN A 288 21.63 6.00 -33.13
CA ASN A 288 21.04 4.72 -33.52
C ASN A 288 19.85 4.26 -32.67
N PHE A 289 19.46 5.02 -31.64
CA PHE A 289 18.37 4.62 -30.75
C PHE A 289 17.01 4.95 -31.36
N ILE A 290 16.05 4.06 -31.11
CA ILE A 290 14.63 4.27 -31.43
C ILE A 290 13.98 5.12 -30.34
N THR A 291 14.37 4.91 -29.09
CA THR A 291 13.82 5.67 -27.96
C THR A 291 14.90 5.95 -26.95
N PHE A 292 15.00 7.23 -26.56
CA PHE A 292 15.83 7.68 -25.46
C PHE A 292 14.97 8.49 -24.49
N ASN A 293 14.69 7.89 -23.34
CA ASN A 293 14.00 8.57 -22.24
C ASN A 293 15.01 8.80 -21.11
N PHE A 294 14.96 9.95 -20.46
CA PHE A 294 15.83 10.22 -19.33
C PHE A 294 15.22 11.16 -18.30
N LYS A 295 15.69 11.05 -17.06
CA LYS A 295 15.52 12.01 -15.99
C LYS A 295 16.84 12.17 -15.25
N PHE A 296 17.45 13.33 -15.39
CA PHE A 296 18.72 13.69 -14.78
C PHE A 296 18.48 14.61 -13.60
N PHE A 297 18.81 14.17 -12.39
CA PHE A 297 18.79 14.99 -11.19
C PHE A 297 20.14 15.70 -11.04
N LEU A 298 20.14 17.02 -11.01
CA LEU A 298 21.35 17.84 -10.99
C LEU A 298 21.55 18.46 -9.61
N LEU A 299 22.79 18.42 -9.11
CA LEU A 299 23.13 19.15 -7.88
C LEU A 299 23.40 20.62 -8.23
N ASN A 300 22.67 21.52 -7.57
CA ASN A 300 22.87 22.99 -7.58
C ASN A 300 22.52 23.73 -8.88
N SER A 301 21.73 23.18 -9.80
CA SER A 301 21.54 23.79 -11.12
C SER A 301 20.83 25.15 -11.07
N SER A 302 21.61 26.22 -11.09
CA SER A 302 21.16 27.53 -11.56
C SER A 302 20.94 27.43 -13.07
N TYR A 303 19.68 27.18 -13.47
CA TYR A 303 19.16 27.15 -14.84
C TYR A 303 19.99 26.33 -15.84
N SER A 304 19.57 25.07 -16.07
CA SER A 304 20.11 24.29 -17.18
C SER A 304 19.74 24.92 -18.51
N ASN A 305 20.74 25.37 -19.25
CA ASN A 305 20.57 25.90 -20.60
C ASN A 305 20.08 24.79 -21.57
N LEU A 306 18.76 24.69 -21.74
CA LEU A 306 18.12 23.75 -22.68
C LEU A 306 18.45 24.04 -24.14
N ASN A 307 19.11 25.16 -24.46
CA ASN A 307 19.44 25.50 -25.85
C ASN A 307 20.33 24.44 -26.51
N SER A 308 21.11 23.68 -25.74
CA SER A 308 21.88 22.57 -26.31
C SER A 308 20.98 21.50 -26.96
N PHE A 309 19.76 21.30 -26.47
CA PHE A 309 18.79 20.32 -26.97
C PHE A 309 17.83 20.87 -28.04
N ARG A 310 18.14 22.02 -28.66
CA ARG A 310 17.31 22.65 -29.70
C ARG A 310 17.82 22.40 -31.13
N THR A 311 18.61 21.35 -31.33
CA THR A 311 19.07 20.95 -32.67
C THR A 311 17.96 20.22 -33.44
N SER A 312 18.10 20.12 -34.77
CA SER A 312 17.17 19.36 -35.63
C SER A 312 17.09 17.88 -35.25
N PHE A 313 18.17 17.31 -34.70
CA PHE A 313 18.15 15.94 -34.19
C PHE A 313 17.05 15.72 -33.15
N TRP A 314 16.98 16.57 -32.12
CA TRP A 314 16.00 16.40 -31.04
C TRP A 314 14.58 16.73 -31.48
N LEU A 315 14.42 17.84 -32.22
CA LEU A 315 13.10 18.40 -32.51
C LEU A 315 12.44 17.81 -33.76
N GLU A 316 13.21 17.54 -34.82
CA GLU A 316 12.71 17.17 -36.13
C GLU A 316 12.95 15.69 -36.45
N GLU A 317 14.13 15.15 -36.16
CA GLU A 317 14.45 13.74 -36.49
C GLU A 317 13.85 12.78 -35.45
N LYS A 318 14.12 13.02 -34.17
CA LYS A 318 13.74 12.09 -33.09
C LYS A 318 12.42 12.45 -32.42
N HIS A 319 12.01 13.71 -32.49
CA HIS A 319 10.90 14.26 -31.69
C HIS A 319 11.03 13.93 -30.20
N TRP A 320 12.26 13.99 -29.68
CA TRP A 320 12.56 13.77 -28.27
C TRP A 320 12.56 15.12 -27.56
N PHE A 321 11.39 15.45 -27.02
CA PHE A 321 11.19 16.70 -26.31
C PHE A 321 11.73 16.63 -24.88
N ILE A 322 12.28 17.75 -24.42
CA ILE A 322 12.97 17.84 -23.15
C ILE A 322 12.43 19.02 -22.38
N ALA A 323 12.17 18.79 -21.10
CA ALA A 323 11.80 19.83 -20.16
C ALA A 323 12.75 19.82 -18.95
N SER A 324 12.84 20.94 -18.27
CA SER A 324 13.56 21.05 -17.00
C SER A 324 12.66 21.59 -15.89
N ASP A 325 12.89 21.10 -14.69
CA ASP A 325 12.35 21.66 -13.45
C ASP A 325 13.52 22.15 -12.57
N SER A 326 13.24 22.59 -11.34
CA SER A 326 14.28 23.21 -10.48
C SER A 326 15.46 22.29 -10.17
N ASN A 327 15.26 20.98 -10.25
CA ASN A 327 16.22 19.98 -9.77
C ASN A 327 16.56 18.93 -10.84
N SER A 328 15.92 18.95 -12.01
CA SER A 328 16.06 17.90 -12.99
C SER A 328 15.76 18.34 -14.42
N ILE A 329 16.35 17.61 -15.36
CA ILE A 329 16.04 17.69 -16.79
C ILE A 329 15.55 16.33 -17.24
N PHE A 330 14.49 16.29 -18.03
CA PHE A 330 13.83 15.05 -18.36
C PHE A 330 13.17 15.05 -19.73
N SER A 331 13.05 13.86 -20.31
CA SER A 331 12.38 13.61 -21.58
C SER A 331 10.85 13.55 -21.42
N VAL A 332 10.13 14.14 -22.37
CA VAL A 332 8.67 14.25 -22.42
C VAL A 332 8.14 13.34 -23.54
N PRO A 333 7.00 12.65 -23.34
CA PRO A 333 6.12 12.71 -22.17
C PRO A 333 6.51 11.76 -21.03
N TYR A 334 7.54 10.93 -21.21
CA TYR A 334 7.77 9.78 -20.33
C TYR A 334 7.96 10.16 -18.84
N PHE A 335 8.70 11.23 -18.57
CA PHE A 335 8.98 11.70 -17.20
C PHE A 335 8.26 13.00 -16.83
N ALA A 336 7.31 13.45 -17.67
CA ALA A 336 6.53 14.65 -17.39
C ALA A 336 5.75 14.48 -16.08
N PRO A 337 5.73 15.51 -15.22
CA PRO A 337 5.01 15.43 -13.95
C PRO A 337 3.50 15.34 -14.21
N LEU A 338 2.82 14.47 -13.46
CA LEU A 338 1.36 14.39 -13.47
C LEU A 338 0.71 15.43 -12.53
N GLU A 339 1.53 16.08 -11.70
CA GLU A 339 1.13 17.05 -10.68
C GLU A 339 1.97 18.32 -10.81
N MET A 340 1.32 19.49 -10.73
CA MET A 340 1.99 20.80 -10.77
C MET A 340 1.46 21.73 -9.68
N THR A 341 2.32 22.63 -9.20
CA THR A 341 1.97 23.65 -8.19
C THR A 341 2.16 25.05 -8.77
N LEU A 342 1.24 25.98 -8.51
CA LEU A 342 1.25 27.39 -8.92
C LEU A 342 1.28 28.34 -7.69
N PRO A 343 2.00 29.47 -7.71
CA PRO A 343 3.10 29.79 -8.61
C PRO A 343 4.28 28.94 -8.13
N GLY A 344 4.47 27.77 -8.74
CA GLY A 344 5.69 27.04 -8.52
C GLY A 344 6.80 27.78 -9.25
N TYR A 345 7.96 27.91 -8.62
CA TYR A 345 9.23 28.28 -9.29
C TYR A 345 9.64 27.32 -10.42
N LEU A 346 8.79 26.33 -10.74
CA LEU A 346 8.94 25.40 -11.84
C LEU A 346 8.32 26.04 -13.09
N PHE A 347 8.98 27.06 -13.63
CA PHE A 347 8.88 27.25 -15.08
C PHE A 347 9.41 25.95 -15.67
N LEU A 348 8.49 25.13 -16.20
CA LEU A 348 8.89 24.02 -17.05
C LEU A 348 9.45 24.64 -18.32
N ASP A 349 10.74 24.94 -18.30
CA ASP A 349 11.42 25.33 -19.52
C ASP A 349 11.41 24.11 -20.43
N CYS A 350 10.99 24.30 -21.68
CA CYS A 350 10.98 23.27 -22.70
C CYS A 350 11.87 23.66 -23.87
N ASN A 351 12.39 22.66 -24.58
CA ASN A 351 13.06 22.89 -25.85
C ASN A 351 12.07 23.22 -26.98
N ILE A 352 10.76 22.99 -26.80
CA ILE A 352 9.70 23.42 -27.71
C ILE A 352 9.19 24.82 -27.31
N SER A 353 8.78 25.62 -28.29
CA SER A 353 8.09 26.90 -28.07
C SER A 353 6.65 26.74 -27.53
N ASP A 354 6.03 25.58 -27.74
CA ASP A 354 4.66 25.29 -27.31
C ASP A 354 4.64 24.39 -26.06
N ASN A 355 4.44 25.02 -24.90
CA ASN A 355 4.35 24.33 -23.62
C ASN A 355 3.03 23.56 -23.41
N HIS A 356 2.03 23.70 -24.29
CA HIS A 356 0.73 23.04 -24.11
C HIS A 356 0.84 21.52 -24.07
N ILE A 357 1.79 20.92 -24.81
CA ILE A 357 2.05 19.47 -24.81
C ILE A 357 2.41 18.96 -23.39
N LEU A 358 3.10 19.79 -22.60
CA LEU A 358 3.44 19.46 -21.21
C LEU A 358 2.21 19.53 -20.31
N TYR A 359 1.43 20.59 -20.46
CA TYR A 359 0.25 20.84 -19.62
C TYR A 359 -0.87 19.83 -19.83
N ASP A 360 -0.96 19.23 -21.01
CA ASP A 360 -1.93 18.17 -21.31
C ASP A 360 -1.71 16.88 -20.51
N LYS A 361 -0.51 16.65 -19.98
CA LYS A 361 -0.22 15.47 -19.13
C LYS A 361 -0.51 15.70 -17.65
N ILE A 362 -0.64 16.95 -17.23
CA ILE A 362 -0.91 17.28 -15.85
C ILE A 362 -2.37 16.92 -15.56
N THR A 363 -2.56 16.09 -14.54
CA THR A 363 -3.88 15.63 -14.10
C THR A 363 -4.23 16.17 -12.72
N LYS A 364 -3.25 16.69 -11.98
CA LYS A 364 -3.43 17.33 -10.68
C LYS A 364 -2.77 18.70 -10.65
N LEU A 365 -3.51 19.71 -10.21
CA LEU A 365 -3.00 21.07 -10.06
C LEU A 365 -3.20 21.56 -8.61
N ILE A 366 -2.13 22.07 -8.01
CA ILE A 366 -2.14 22.75 -6.72
C ILE A 366 -1.98 24.24 -6.98
N ILE A 367 -2.88 25.08 -6.49
CA ILE A 367 -2.82 26.53 -6.69
C ILE A 367 -2.70 27.22 -5.33
N ASN A 368 -1.51 27.75 -5.09
CA ASN A 368 -1.20 28.65 -3.98
C ASN A 368 -1.47 30.10 -4.36
N ASP A 369 -1.27 30.46 -5.63
CA ASP A 369 -1.59 31.77 -6.21
C ASP A 369 -1.62 31.64 -7.75
N ILE A 370 -2.25 32.59 -8.44
CA ILE A 370 -2.23 32.66 -9.90
C ILE A 370 -1.18 33.69 -10.34
N PRO A 371 -0.21 33.30 -11.18
CA PRO A 371 0.75 34.26 -11.74
C PRO A 371 0.05 35.28 -12.64
N ASP A 372 0.58 36.50 -12.69
CA ASP A 372 0.02 37.61 -13.48
C ASP A 372 -0.06 37.27 -14.99
N ASN A 373 0.88 36.47 -15.50
CA ASN A 373 0.92 36.00 -16.89
C ASN A 373 -0.04 34.82 -17.13
N LYS A 374 -1.35 35.05 -17.01
CA LYS A 374 -2.38 33.99 -17.12
C LYS A 374 -2.45 33.33 -18.50
N SER A 375 -2.07 34.05 -19.57
CA SER A 375 -2.16 33.58 -20.96
C SER A 375 -1.31 32.35 -21.25
N ASP A 376 -0.22 32.17 -20.50
CA ASP A 376 0.79 31.17 -20.81
C ASP A 376 0.43 29.79 -20.23
N TYR A 377 -0.60 29.74 -19.36
CA TYR A 377 -1.01 28.53 -18.67
C TYR A 377 -2.38 28.08 -19.15
N ARG A 378 -2.44 26.91 -19.80
CA ARG A 378 -3.71 26.26 -20.14
C ARG A 378 -3.61 24.76 -19.91
N PHE A 379 -4.35 24.27 -18.92
CA PHE A 379 -4.41 22.85 -18.54
C PHE A 379 -5.77 22.27 -18.93
N LEU A 380 -5.77 21.38 -19.93
CA LEU A 380 -7.00 20.83 -20.49
C LEU A 380 -7.52 19.58 -19.78
N HIS A 381 -6.64 18.89 -19.03
CA HIS A 381 -6.88 17.53 -18.52
C HIS A 381 -6.80 17.39 -16.99
N ILE A 382 -6.96 18.50 -16.25
CA ILE A 382 -6.97 18.47 -14.79
C ILE A 382 -8.19 17.68 -14.31
N LYS A 383 -7.93 16.69 -13.45
CA LYS A 383 -8.94 15.91 -12.73
C LYS A 383 -8.97 16.25 -11.24
N ALA A 384 -7.83 16.64 -10.67
CA ALA A 384 -7.70 16.97 -9.27
C ALA A 384 -7.19 18.40 -9.09
N LEU A 385 -7.90 19.20 -8.30
CA LEU A 385 -7.59 20.61 -8.05
C LEU A 385 -7.47 20.85 -6.54
N ASP A 386 -6.39 21.49 -6.09
CA ASP A 386 -6.12 21.79 -4.69
C ASP A 386 -5.80 23.27 -4.50
N PHE A 387 -6.66 23.98 -3.79
CA PHE A 387 -6.51 25.39 -3.48
C PHE A 387 -5.84 25.57 -2.11
N LYS A 388 -4.78 26.37 -2.06
CA LYS A 388 -4.23 26.88 -0.79
C LYS A 388 -4.65 28.31 -0.47
N SER A 389 -5.15 29.04 -1.46
CA SER A 389 -5.64 30.41 -1.34
C SER A 389 -6.98 30.60 -2.05
N LEU A 390 -7.60 31.76 -1.79
CA LEU A 390 -8.82 32.21 -2.47
C LEU A 390 -8.46 32.74 -3.86
N ILE A 391 -9.16 32.24 -4.88
CA ILE A 391 -8.85 32.54 -6.28
C ILE A 391 -10.13 32.89 -7.02
N SER A 392 -10.08 33.96 -7.82
CA SER A 392 -11.24 34.35 -8.62
C SER A 392 -11.52 33.32 -9.72
N LEU A 393 -12.80 33.03 -9.93
CA LEU A 393 -13.24 32.04 -10.91
C LEU A 393 -12.80 32.39 -12.34
N GLU A 394 -12.87 33.67 -12.72
CA GLU A 394 -12.46 34.12 -14.05
C GLU A 394 -11.01 33.75 -14.35
N SER A 395 -10.14 33.91 -13.35
CA SER A 395 -8.73 33.53 -13.45
C SER A 395 -8.54 32.01 -13.54
N LEU A 396 -9.43 31.22 -12.94
CA LEU A 396 -9.39 29.76 -13.04
C LEU A 396 -9.86 29.27 -14.41
N LEU A 397 -10.95 29.85 -14.92
CA LEU A 397 -11.51 29.50 -16.22
C LEU A 397 -10.56 29.85 -17.37
N SER A 398 -9.73 30.89 -17.22
CA SER A 398 -8.70 31.19 -18.22
C SER A 398 -7.61 30.13 -18.30
N ILE A 399 -7.39 29.36 -17.22
CA ILE A 399 -6.24 28.45 -17.09
C ILE A 399 -6.67 26.97 -17.14
N ILE A 400 -7.90 26.62 -16.73
CA ILE A 400 -8.31 25.22 -16.50
C ILE A 400 -9.68 24.93 -17.08
N ASN A 401 -9.82 23.76 -17.70
CA ASN A 401 -11.13 23.20 -18.02
C ASN A 401 -11.78 22.54 -16.77
N LEU A 402 -12.66 23.27 -16.09
CA LEU A 402 -13.31 22.81 -14.87
C LEU A 402 -14.28 21.62 -15.07
N ASN A 403 -14.70 21.32 -16.31
CA ASN A 403 -15.66 20.24 -16.60
C ASN A 403 -15.10 18.83 -16.35
N GLN A 404 -13.77 18.71 -16.20
CA GLN A 404 -13.08 17.44 -15.96
C GLN A 404 -12.73 17.20 -14.49
N ILE A 405 -12.99 18.17 -13.61
CA ILE A 405 -12.63 18.06 -12.19
C ILE A 405 -13.48 16.99 -11.50
N GLU A 406 -12.80 15.99 -10.96
CA GLU A 406 -13.35 14.88 -10.20
C GLU A 406 -13.06 15.04 -8.69
N TYR A 407 -11.93 15.66 -8.35
CA TYR A 407 -11.45 15.86 -6.98
C TYR A 407 -11.13 17.33 -6.73
N LEU A 408 -11.71 17.89 -5.66
CA LEU A 408 -11.48 19.28 -5.25
C LEU A 408 -11.00 19.33 -3.80
N SER A 409 -9.93 20.06 -3.54
CA SER A 409 -9.48 20.43 -2.20
C SER A 409 -9.51 21.94 -2.05
N ILE A 410 -10.13 22.43 -0.98
CA ILE A 410 -10.33 23.86 -0.71
C ILE A 410 -9.94 24.20 0.73
N PRO A 411 -9.48 25.44 0.99
CA PRO A 411 -9.19 25.90 2.34
C PRO A 411 -10.44 25.87 3.23
N SER A 412 -11.52 26.55 2.84
CA SER A 412 -12.74 26.73 3.64
C SER A 412 -13.97 26.17 2.95
N ILE A 413 -14.97 25.76 3.73
CA ILE A 413 -16.26 25.34 3.19
C ILE A 413 -17.00 26.49 2.49
N GLN A 414 -16.78 27.73 2.92
CA GLN A 414 -17.33 28.93 2.28
C GLN A 414 -16.80 29.11 0.86
N ASP A 415 -15.59 28.61 0.56
CA ASP A 415 -15.00 28.73 -0.77
C ASP A 415 -15.82 27.92 -1.79
N ILE A 416 -16.60 26.94 -1.34
CA ILE A 416 -17.58 26.24 -2.18
C ILE A 416 -18.65 27.21 -2.70
N LEU A 417 -18.99 28.26 -1.95
CA LEU A 417 -19.99 29.25 -2.37
C LEU A 417 -19.55 30.02 -3.62
N ILE A 418 -18.24 30.27 -3.75
CA ILE A 418 -17.65 30.84 -4.97
C ILE A 418 -17.94 29.92 -6.18
N PHE A 419 -17.95 28.60 -5.94
CA PHE A 419 -18.26 27.59 -6.95
C PHE A 419 -19.74 27.21 -7.00
N ASN A 420 -20.61 27.74 -6.14
CA ASN A 420 -21.95 27.21 -5.99
C ASN A 420 -22.87 27.57 -7.17
N SER A 421 -22.71 28.76 -7.77
CA SER A 421 -23.33 29.07 -9.08
C SER A 421 -22.81 28.18 -10.22
N TYR A 422 -21.77 27.38 -9.97
CA TYR A 422 -20.95 26.70 -10.97
C TYR A 422 -20.67 25.23 -10.65
N LEU A 423 -21.42 24.62 -9.73
CA LEU A 423 -21.50 23.15 -9.64
C LEU A 423 -21.96 22.53 -10.98
N SER A 424 -22.68 23.32 -11.79
CA SER A 424 -22.99 23.02 -13.19
C SER A 424 -21.74 22.93 -14.09
N ILE A 425 -20.68 23.70 -13.79
CA ILE A 425 -19.41 23.69 -14.52
C ILE A 425 -18.52 22.52 -14.08
N MET A 426 -18.65 22.00 -12.86
CA MET A 426 -17.94 20.79 -12.41
C MET A 426 -18.88 19.58 -12.29
N PRO A 427 -19.52 19.11 -13.38
CA PRO A 427 -20.53 18.05 -13.30
C PRO A 427 -19.96 16.70 -12.85
N LYS A 428 -18.65 16.50 -12.97
CA LYS A 428 -17.94 15.27 -12.59
C LYS A 428 -17.40 15.28 -11.16
N LEU A 429 -17.58 16.38 -10.42
CA LEU A 429 -17.02 16.50 -9.07
C LEU A 429 -17.73 15.53 -8.12
N PHE A 430 -17.02 14.51 -7.65
CA PHE A 430 -17.56 13.54 -6.69
C PHE A 430 -16.78 13.46 -5.39
N SER A 431 -15.60 14.08 -5.31
CA SER A 431 -14.76 14.09 -4.12
C SER A 431 -14.36 15.49 -3.69
N LEU A 432 -14.63 15.82 -2.42
CA LEU A 432 -14.35 17.11 -1.82
C LEU A 432 -13.51 16.97 -0.54
N THR A 433 -12.47 17.81 -0.42
CA THR A 433 -11.62 17.92 0.77
C THR A 433 -11.63 19.35 1.28
N ILE A 434 -11.97 19.54 2.56
CA ILE A 434 -11.97 20.84 3.23
C ILE A 434 -10.82 20.85 4.23
N LEU A 435 -9.85 21.73 4.01
CA LEU A 435 -8.57 21.72 4.72
C LEU A 435 -8.64 22.41 6.09
N LEU A 436 -9.44 23.48 6.22
CA LEU A 436 -9.61 24.24 7.45
C LEU A 436 -10.82 23.76 8.27
N PRO A 437 -10.83 24.04 9.58
CA PRO A 437 -11.98 23.75 10.42
C PRO A 437 -13.28 24.40 9.95
N ILE A 438 -14.30 23.56 9.80
CA ILE A 438 -15.68 23.96 9.61
C ILE A 438 -16.22 24.45 10.96
N THR A 439 -16.72 25.68 10.99
CA THR A 439 -17.34 26.32 12.18
C THR A 439 -18.85 26.47 11.98
N ALA A 440 -19.60 26.70 13.06
CA ALA A 440 -21.06 26.85 12.99
C ALA A 440 -21.49 28.06 12.17
N GLU A 441 -20.82 29.21 12.36
CA GLU A 441 -21.06 30.45 11.59
C GLU A 441 -20.95 30.19 10.08
N ARG A 442 -19.88 29.51 9.66
CA ARG A 442 -19.68 29.13 8.25
C ARG A 442 -20.76 28.19 7.71
N MET A 443 -21.37 27.37 8.57
CA MET A 443 -22.45 26.46 8.18
C MET A 443 -23.80 27.17 8.08
N GLU A 444 -24.02 28.24 8.87
CA GLU A 444 -25.25 29.04 8.81
C GLU A 444 -25.42 29.72 7.44
N GLU A 445 -24.33 30.25 6.89
CA GLU A 445 -24.31 30.82 5.54
C GLU A 445 -24.64 29.79 4.43
N MET A 446 -24.50 28.50 4.75
CA MET A 446 -24.66 27.43 3.77
C MET A 446 -25.99 26.67 3.86
N GLN A 447 -26.88 27.03 4.79
CA GLN A 447 -28.08 26.23 5.11
C GLN A 447 -28.99 25.90 3.91
N ASN A 448 -28.96 26.71 2.86
CA ASN A 448 -29.84 26.58 1.69
C ASN A 448 -29.21 25.79 0.53
N TYR A 449 -28.00 25.27 0.67
CA TYR A 449 -27.30 24.56 -0.40
C TYR A 449 -27.34 23.04 -0.23
N GLN A 450 -27.29 22.33 -1.36
CA GLN A 450 -27.18 20.86 -1.39
C GLN A 450 -26.26 20.43 -2.53
N PHE A 451 -25.22 19.68 -2.19
CA PHE A 451 -24.18 19.18 -3.10
C PHE A 451 -24.40 17.67 -3.34
N LYS A 452 -25.38 17.35 -4.18
CA LYS A 452 -25.82 15.96 -4.41
C LYS A 452 -24.79 15.09 -5.11
N GLN A 453 -23.91 15.67 -5.92
CA GLN A 453 -22.88 14.93 -6.65
C GLN A 453 -21.69 14.48 -5.79
N ILE A 454 -21.53 15.02 -4.58
CA ILE A 454 -20.39 14.69 -3.70
C ILE A 454 -20.65 13.37 -2.98
N HIS A 455 -19.82 12.38 -3.29
CA HIS A 455 -19.88 11.04 -2.71
C HIS A 455 -18.74 10.79 -1.72
N ASN A 456 -17.59 11.46 -1.89
CA ASN A 456 -16.42 11.35 -1.02
C ASN A 456 -16.15 12.69 -0.35
N LEU A 457 -16.15 12.71 0.98
CA LEU A 457 -16.00 13.92 1.77
C LEU A 457 -14.87 13.77 2.80
N THR A 458 -13.87 14.64 2.73
CA THR A 458 -12.80 14.74 3.74
C THR A 458 -12.89 16.09 4.43
N ILE A 459 -13.02 16.08 5.75
CA ILE A 459 -13.33 17.30 6.52
C ILE A 459 -12.52 17.43 7.80
N TYR A 460 -12.31 18.68 8.20
CA TYR A 460 -11.81 19.07 9.50
C TYR A 460 -12.94 19.79 10.27
N LEU A 461 -13.38 19.24 11.41
CA LEU A 461 -14.48 19.81 12.22
C LEU A 461 -13.99 20.65 13.40
N SER A 462 -14.56 21.83 13.62
CA SER A 462 -14.33 22.57 14.87
C SER A 462 -14.87 21.81 16.10
N TYR A 463 -14.20 22.01 17.24
CA TYR A 463 -14.62 21.46 18.53
C TYR A 463 -15.87 22.15 19.10
N LYS A 464 -16.16 23.38 18.67
CA LYS A 464 -17.35 24.13 19.10
C LYS A 464 -18.54 23.76 18.20
N ASN A 465 -19.70 23.53 18.81
CA ASN A 465 -20.96 23.26 18.11
C ASN A 465 -20.90 22.08 17.11
N THR A 466 -20.03 21.08 17.36
CA THR A 466 -19.80 19.96 16.45
C THR A 466 -21.09 19.21 16.09
N LYS A 467 -22.04 19.09 17.02
CA LYS A 467 -23.35 18.46 16.78
C LYS A 467 -24.12 19.17 15.65
N TYR A 468 -24.25 20.50 15.76
CA TYR A 468 -24.94 21.31 14.77
C TYR A 468 -24.24 21.23 13.41
N ILE A 469 -22.90 21.32 13.40
CA ILE A 469 -22.11 21.21 12.16
C ILE A 469 -22.35 19.85 11.48
N ILE A 470 -22.29 18.76 12.23
CA ILE A 470 -22.54 17.40 11.73
C ILE A 470 -23.95 17.29 11.13
N GLU A 471 -24.97 17.79 11.81
CA GLU A 471 -26.36 17.74 11.32
C GLU A 471 -26.54 18.56 10.04
N SER A 472 -25.89 19.72 9.96
CA SER A 472 -25.92 20.55 8.76
C SER A 472 -25.15 19.90 7.61
N LEU A 473 -24.06 19.16 7.87
CA LEU A 473 -23.34 18.40 6.83
C LEU A 473 -24.21 17.33 6.15
N PHE A 474 -25.14 16.69 6.89
CA PHE A 474 -26.06 15.71 6.29
C PHE A 474 -27.00 16.35 5.26
N ARG A 475 -27.39 17.61 5.52
CA ARG A 475 -28.22 18.39 4.60
C ARG A 475 -27.42 18.85 3.40
N LEU A 476 -26.18 19.31 3.63
CA LEU A 476 -25.29 19.77 2.56
C LEU A 476 -24.86 18.65 1.62
N PHE A 477 -24.54 17.45 2.11
CA PHE A 477 -23.95 16.36 1.32
C PHE A 477 -24.75 15.06 1.43
N PRO A 478 -26.01 15.03 0.95
CA PRO A 478 -26.96 13.95 1.26
C PRO A 478 -26.52 12.56 0.76
N HIS A 479 -25.76 12.49 -0.34
CA HIS A 479 -25.34 11.23 -0.99
C HIS A 479 -23.89 10.82 -0.69
N THR A 480 -23.33 11.30 0.44
CA THR A 480 -21.97 10.93 0.84
C THR A 480 -21.89 9.43 1.14
N LYS A 481 -21.11 8.72 0.33
CA LYS A 481 -20.78 7.30 0.51
C LYS A 481 -19.55 7.12 1.38
N ARG A 482 -18.57 8.02 1.26
CA ARG A 482 -17.32 7.95 2.01
C ARG A 482 -17.07 9.24 2.78
N ILE A 483 -16.86 9.14 4.09
CA ILE A 483 -16.43 10.27 4.91
C ILE A 483 -15.10 10.02 5.61
N VAL A 484 -14.22 11.01 5.62
CA VAL A 484 -12.96 11.02 6.37
C VAL A 484 -12.92 12.28 7.23
N CYS A 485 -13.09 12.12 8.53
CA CYS A 485 -12.94 13.19 9.50
C CYS A 485 -11.50 13.18 10.02
N THR A 486 -10.72 14.21 9.68
CA THR A 486 -9.32 14.34 10.10
C THR A 486 -9.21 14.88 11.53
N THR A 487 -10.26 15.52 12.05
CA THR A 487 -10.27 15.99 13.44
C THR A 487 -10.53 14.91 14.45
N HIS A 488 -9.93 15.10 15.62
CA HIS A 488 -10.07 14.20 16.75
C HIS A 488 -11.46 14.36 17.39
N LEU A 489 -12.37 13.43 17.13
CA LEU A 489 -13.72 13.46 17.69
C LEU A 489 -13.68 13.02 19.16
N LYS A 490 -13.95 13.93 20.09
CA LYS A 490 -13.95 13.62 21.54
C LYS A 490 -15.23 12.92 22.02
N SER A 491 -16.31 12.96 21.25
CA SER A 491 -17.62 12.43 21.63
C SER A 491 -18.01 11.23 20.79
N LEU A 492 -18.38 10.13 21.45
CA LEU A 492 -18.95 8.95 20.79
C LEU A 492 -20.28 9.28 20.11
N ASP A 493 -21.07 10.17 20.71
CA ASP A 493 -22.34 10.65 20.12
C ASP A 493 -22.11 11.27 18.74
N ASN A 494 -21.02 12.02 18.56
CA ASN A 494 -20.70 12.62 17.26
C ASN A 494 -20.36 11.56 16.20
N ILE A 495 -19.62 10.51 16.57
CA ILE A 495 -19.32 9.40 15.64
C ILE A 495 -20.60 8.68 15.24
N ILE A 496 -21.44 8.34 16.22
CA ILE A 496 -22.72 7.68 16.01
C ILE A 496 -23.62 8.54 15.10
N ARG A 497 -23.68 9.85 15.35
CA ARG A 497 -24.40 10.79 14.49
C ARG A 497 -23.89 10.75 13.06
N ILE A 498 -22.58 10.84 12.83
CA ILE A 498 -22.04 10.82 11.45
C ILE A 498 -22.38 9.50 10.75
N VAL A 499 -22.14 8.37 11.41
CA VAL A 499 -22.38 7.04 10.82
C VAL A 499 -23.85 6.80 10.50
N HIS A 500 -24.77 7.34 11.30
CA HIS A 500 -26.21 7.17 11.07
C HIS A 500 -26.86 8.29 10.25
N GLY A 501 -26.24 9.47 10.19
CA GLY A 501 -26.82 10.64 9.54
C GLY A 501 -26.68 10.62 8.02
N PHE A 502 -25.59 10.07 7.49
CA PHE A 502 -25.42 9.86 6.05
C PHE A 502 -26.13 8.57 5.62
N GLN A 503 -27.15 8.70 4.77
CA GLN A 503 -27.99 7.58 4.36
C GLN A 503 -27.26 6.58 3.47
N ASP A 504 -26.38 7.07 2.59
CA ASP A 504 -25.67 6.27 1.60
C ASP A 504 -24.27 5.84 2.06
N LEU A 505 -23.94 5.98 3.36
CA LEU A 505 -22.58 5.82 3.86
C LEU A 505 -22.10 4.36 3.80
N THR A 506 -21.09 4.11 2.99
CA THR A 506 -20.40 2.83 2.81
C THR A 506 -19.07 2.77 3.54
N HIS A 507 -18.41 3.93 3.71
CA HIS A 507 -17.12 4.03 4.40
C HIS A 507 -17.04 5.26 5.29
N ALA A 508 -16.51 5.11 6.50
CA ALA A 508 -16.28 6.23 7.42
C ALA A 508 -14.94 6.08 8.13
N SER A 509 -14.13 7.13 8.19
CA SER A 509 -12.85 7.13 8.89
C SER A 509 -12.76 8.30 9.85
N PHE A 510 -12.43 8.05 11.12
CA PHE A 510 -12.34 9.06 12.18
C PHE A 510 -11.06 8.93 12.97
N TYR A 511 -10.49 10.04 13.42
CA TYR A 511 -9.56 10.04 14.55
C TYR A 511 -10.37 10.27 15.83
N SER A 512 -10.28 9.38 16.82
CA SER A 512 -11.05 9.54 18.05
C SER A 512 -10.62 8.59 19.16
N ASN A 513 -10.22 9.16 20.31
CA ASN A 513 -9.95 8.39 21.52
C ASN A 513 -11.20 8.26 22.43
N CYS A 514 -12.40 8.64 21.97
CA CYS A 514 -13.60 8.65 22.82
C CYS A 514 -14.07 7.26 23.27
N LEU A 515 -13.56 6.22 22.62
CA LEU A 515 -13.82 4.82 22.99
C LEU A 515 -13.00 4.38 24.21
N PHE A 516 -11.98 5.15 24.60
CA PHE A 516 -11.09 4.88 25.73
C PHE A 516 -11.38 5.85 26.89
N SER A 517 -11.20 5.37 28.12
CA SER A 517 -11.34 6.19 29.32
C SER A 517 -10.17 7.18 29.47
N THR A 518 -10.34 8.20 30.32
CA THR A 518 -9.31 9.24 30.56
C THR A 518 -7.97 8.66 31.03
N ARG A 519 -7.98 7.56 31.79
CA ARG A 519 -6.77 6.84 32.23
C ARG A 519 -6.13 5.98 31.14
N GLU A 520 -6.87 5.65 30.09
CA GLU A 520 -6.37 4.85 28.96
C GLU A 520 -5.82 5.74 27.85
N ASN A 521 -6.33 6.96 27.73
CA ASN A 521 -5.83 7.98 26.82
C ASN A 521 -4.37 8.37 27.08
N THR A 522 -3.84 8.14 28.29
CA THR A 522 -2.40 8.34 28.58
C THR A 522 -1.53 7.30 27.87
N TYR A 523 -2.10 6.20 27.37
CA TYR A 523 -1.37 5.12 26.72
C TYR A 523 -1.69 4.99 25.22
N CYS A 524 -2.74 5.66 24.71
CA CYS A 524 -3.18 5.64 23.32
C CYS A 524 -2.86 6.96 22.60
N PHE A 525 -1.95 6.94 21.63
CA PHE A 525 -1.85 8.01 20.64
C PHE A 525 -2.78 7.71 19.45
N ASP A 526 -3.53 8.74 19.01
CA ASP A 526 -4.29 8.82 17.76
C ASP A 526 -4.96 7.54 17.25
N THR A 527 -6.05 7.16 17.92
CA THR A 527 -6.82 6.01 17.46
C THR A 527 -7.64 6.34 16.21
N LYS A 528 -7.34 5.65 15.10
CA LYS A 528 -8.06 5.79 13.83
C LYS A 528 -9.09 4.68 13.70
N LEU A 529 -10.36 5.05 13.59
CA LEU A 529 -11.51 4.15 13.42
C LEU A 529 -11.94 4.17 11.96
N ASN A 530 -11.94 3.03 11.26
CA ASN A 530 -12.55 2.91 9.94
C ASN A 530 -13.76 1.97 9.98
N LEU A 531 -14.87 2.40 9.41
CA LEU A 531 -16.09 1.65 9.15
C LEU A 531 -16.15 1.34 7.64
N CYS A 532 -16.44 0.09 7.27
CA CYS A 532 -16.69 -0.32 5.88
C CYS A 532 -18.05 -1.01 5.75
N GLU A 533 -18.59 -1.15 4.52
CA GLU A 533 -19.95 -1.63 4.17
C GLU A 533 -20.46 -2.85 4.94
N LYS A 534 -19.58 -3.75 5.37
CA LYS A 534 -19.92 -4.91 6.22
C LYS A 534 -20.03 -4.57 7.71
N ARG A 535 -20.21 -3.29 8.04
CA ARG A 535 -20.21 -2.75 9.40
C ARG A 535 -19.00 -3.21 10.24
N ILE A 536 -17.86 -3.36 9.57
CA ILE A 536 -16.61 -3.77 10.21
C ILE A 536 -15.95 -2.53 10.78
N PHE A 537 -15.75 -2.48 12.09
CA PHE A 537 -14.89 -1.47 12.72
C PHE A 537 -13.46 -1.95 12.70
N THR A 538 -12.59 -1.21 12.04
CA THR A 538 -11.14 -1.39 12.14
C THR A 538 -10.56 -0.26 12.98
N SER A 539 -10.04 -0.56 14.16
CA SER A 539 -9.34 0.43 14.99
C SER A 539 -7.83 0.24 14.87
N ARG A 540 -7.09 1.32 14.65
CA ARG A 540 -5.63 1.39 14.76
C ARG A 540 -5.24 2.09 16.06
N ILE A 541 -4.53 1.40 16.95
CA ILE A 541 -4.08 1.93 18.24
C ILE A 541 -2.56 2.05 18.24
N TYR A 542 -2.02 3.20 18.69
CA TYR A 542 -0.59 3.42 18.89
C TYR A 542 -0.28 3.52 20.40
N SER A 543 0.65 2.71 20.93
CA SER A 543 0.99 2.65 22.37
C SER A 543 2.31 3.38 22.72
N LEU A 544 2.38 3.94 23.93
CA LEU A 544 3.46 4.81 24.45
C LEU A 544 4.79 4.08 24.77
N THR A 545 4.82 2.75 24.80
CA THR A 545 6.04 2.01 25.21
C THR A 545 7.07 1.88 24.08
N ASN A 546 7.72 2.97 23.62
CA ASN A 546 8.88 3.03 22.67
C ASN A 546 8.89 2.10 21.43
N TYR A 547 7.78 1.41 21.16
CA TYR A 547 7.61 0.36 20.17
C TYR A 547 6.22 0.56 19.59
N VAL A 548 6.18 1.31 18.50
CA VAL A 548 4.97 1.60 17.71
C VAL A 548 4.47 0.29 17.09
N SER A 549 3.73 -0.50 17.86
CA SER A 549 3.01 -1.67 17.35
C SER A 549 1.64 -1.20 16.85
N LYS A 550 1.35 -1.43 15.56
CA LYS A 550 0.05 -1.16 14.94
C LYS A 550 -0.87 -2.33 15.22
N TYR A 551 -1.88 -2.15 16.05
CA TYR A 551 -2.95 -3.15 16.22
C TYR A 551 -4.10 -2.80 15.29
N ASN A 552 -4.47 -3.71 14.39
CA ASN A 552 -5.74 -3.62 13.64
C ASN A 552 -6.77 -4.47 14.37
N ILE A 553 -7.74 -3.84 15.03
CA ILE A 553 -8.86 -4.57 15.65
C ILE A 553 -10.02 -4.53 14.67
N ASN A 554 -10.32 -5.64 14.00
CA ASN A 554 -11.48 -5.78 13.12
C ASN A 554 -12.66 -6.33 13.92
N ILE A 555 -13.76 -5.58 14.02
CA ILE A 555 -14.97 -5.96 14.75
C ILE A 555 -16.12 -6.09 13.76
N TRP A 556 -16.68 -7.28 13.65
CA TRP A 556 -17.81 -7.58 12.76
C TRP A 556 -19.12 -7.33 13.49
N LEU A 557 -19.99 -6.48 12.93
CA LEU A 557 -21.38 -6.42 13.38
C LEU A 557 -22.16 -7.48 12.59
N LYS A 558 -22.70 -8.50 13.27
CA LYS A 558 -23.58 -9.48 12.62
C LYS A 558 -24.83 -8.78 12.06
N ASP A 559 -25.08 -9.00 10.79
CA ASP A 559 -26.32 -8.63 10.11
C ASP A 559 -27.39 -9.64 10.51
N GLU A 560 -28.17 -9.33 11.55
CA GLU A 560 -29.51 -9.88 11.79
C GLU A 560 -30.01 -9.36 13.14
N VAL A 561 -30.47 -8.11 13.16
CA VAL A 561 -31.59 -7.74 14.03
C VAL A 561 -32.44 -6.76 13.24
N VAL A 562 -33.46 -7.28 12.56
CA VAL A 562 -34.58 -6.47 12.07
C VAL A 562 -35.22 -5.84 13.31
N SER A 563 -34.92 -4.55 13.53
CA SER A 563 -35.54 -3.81 14.62
C SER A 563 -37.01 -3.55 14.29
N PRO A 564 -37.96 -3.84 15.18
CA PRO A 564 -39.32 -3.33 15.03
C PRO A 564 -39.28 -1.79 15.06
N LYS A 565 -40.06 -1.17 14.18
CA LYS A 565 -40.03 0.26 13.79
C LYS A 565 -40.36 1.28 14.91
N LYS A 566 -40.37 0.94 16.20
CA LYS A 566 -40.98 1.81 17.24
C LYS A 566 -40.16 2.28 18.44
N TYR A 567 -38.88 1.92 18.59
CA TYR A 567 -38.06 2.51 19.67
C TYR A 567 -36.65 2.88 19.20
N TRP A 568 -36.50 4.14 18.79
CA TRP A 568 -35.19 4.80 18.63
C TRP A 568 -34.63 5.09 20.03
N SER A 569 -33.82 4.20 20.61
CA SER A 569 -32.73 4.57 21.56
C SER A 569 -32.00 3.38 22.20
N LEU A 570 -32.69 2.34 22.68
CA LEU A 570 -32.03 1.37 23.59
C LEU A 570 -31.14 0.28 22.93
N PRO A 571 -31.53 -0.40 21.84
CA PRO A 571 -30.76 -1.57 21.35
C PRO A 571 -29.41 -1.21 20.73
N ARG A 572 -29.28 -0.01 20.15
CA ARG A 572 -28.04 0.46 19.49
C ARG A 572 -27.02 0.98 20.49
N VAL A 573 -27.48 1.65 21.55
CA VAL A 573 -26.64 2.06 22.69
C VAL A 573 -25.99 0.84 23.34
N TYR A 574 -26.74 -0.25 23.51
CA TYR A 574 -26.22 -1.53 23.99
C TYR A 574 -25.10 -2.10 23.11
N TYR A 575 -25.24 -2.06 21.78
CA TYR A 575 -24.20 -2.53 20.85
C TYR A 575 -22.90 -1.73 20.98
N TRP A 576 -23.00 -0.41 21.14
CA TRP A 576 -21.83 0.45 21.32
C TRP A 576 -21.20 0.33 22.70
N TYR A 577 -21.98 0.12 23.77
CA TYR A 577 -21.42 -0.25 25.07
C TYR A 577 -20.71 -1.60 25.01
N ARG A 578 -21.24 -2.57 24.24
CA ARG A 578 -20.59 -3.86 24.00
C ARG A 578 -19.31 -3.70 23.17
N LEU A 579 -19.30 -2.86 22.14
CA LEU A 579 -18.11 -2.53 21.35
C LEU A 579 -17.05 -1.84 22.22
N LYS A 580 -17.45 -0.83 23.00
CA LYS A 580 -16.62 -0.16 23.99
C LYS A 580 -16.06 -1.18 24.97
N TYR A 581 -16.87 -2.10 25.49
CA TYR A 581 -16.42 -3.16 26.40
C TYR A 581 -15.41 -4.10 25.75
N ILE A 582 -15.64 -4.55 24.51
CA ILE A 582 -14.71 -5.43 23.78
C ILE A 582 -13.38 -4.71 23.53
N LEU A 583 -13.42 -3.44 23.11
CA LEU A 583 -12.23 -2.62 22.90
C LEU A 583 -11.49 -2.36 24.22
N LEU A 584 -12.21 -1.97 25.27
CA LEU A 584 -11.67 -1.74 26.61
C LEU A 584 -11.03 -3.00 27.17
N SER A 585 -11.69 -4.15 27.04
CA SER A 585 -11.21 -5.45 27.51
C SER A 585 -9.96 -5.90 26.77
N ASN A 586 -9.94 -5.79 25.43
CA ASN A 586 -8.73 -6.09 24.65
C ASN A 586 -7.61 -5.11 24.96
N PHE A 587 -7.92 -3.83 25.19
CA PHE A 587 -6.95 -2.80 25.49
C PHE A 587 -6.33 -2.96 26.89
N THR A 588 -7.15 -3.11 27.93
CA THR A 588 -6.69 -3.40 29.29
C THR A 588 -5.92 -4.71 29.35
N PHE A 589 -6.34 -5.74 28.61
CA PHE A 589 -5.54 -6.97 28.50
C PHE A 589 -4.15 -6.72 27.94
N ASN A 590 -4.03 -5.95 26.85
CA ASN A 590 -2.74 -5.62 26.25
C ASN A 590 -1.89 -4.72 27.17
N ILE A 591 -2.46 -3.74 27.87
CA ILE A 591 -1.73 -2.94 28.85
C ILE A 591 -1.21 -3.80 30.00
N VAL A 592 -2.07 -4.65 30.57
CA VAL A 592 -1.69 -5.53 31.69
C VAL A 592 -0.59 -6.48 31.24
N LEU A 593 -0.68 -7.02 30.03
CA LEU A 593 0.37 -7.86 29.45
C LEU A 593 1.70 -7.10 29.29
N VAL A 594 1.66 -5.88 28.74
CA VAL A 594 2.86 -5.06 28.56
C VAL A 594 3.46 -4.63 29.90
N GLN A 595 2.65 -4.26 30.89
CA GLN A 595 3.11 -3.91 32.23
C GLN A 595 3.70 -5.12 32.96
N ALA A 596 3.09 -6.31 32.84
CA ALA A 596 3.63 -7.54 33.38
C ALA A 596 4.98 -7.90 32.76
N VAL A 597 5.11 -7.76 31.43
CA VAL A 597 6.38 -7.96 30.72
C VAL A 597 7.44 -6.95 31.16
N ASN A 598 7.09 -5.66 31.26
CA ASN A 598 8.04 -4.63 31.70
C ASN A 598 8.49 -4.81 33.15
N PHE A 599 7.56 -5.14 34.05
CA PHE A 599 7.88 -5.47 35.44
C PHE A 599 8.84 -6.67 35.50
N PHE A 600 8.58 -7.71 34.70
CA PHE A 600 9.45 -8.86 34.60
C PHE A 600 10.82 -8.51 34.05
N LEU A 601 10.92 -7.67 33.01
CA LEU A 601 12.20 -7.23 32.45
C LEU A 601 13.02 -6.41 33.45
N ILE A 602 12.37 -5.57 34.26
CA ILE A 602 13.02 -4.80 35.33
C ILE A 602 13.55 -5.73 36.42
N GLU A 603 12.72 -6.66 36.91
CA GLU A 603 13.15 -7.63 37.91
C GLU A 603 14.24 -8.57 37.39
N TYR A 604 14.11 -9.06 36.16
CA TYR A 604 15.13 -9.88 35.50
C TYR A 604 16.46 -9.14 35.39
N LYS A 605 16.43 -7.84 35.02
CA LYS A 605 17.62 -6.99 35.00
C LYS A 605 18.22 -6.80 36.40
N ASN A 606 17.40 -6.60 37.41
CA ASN A 606 17.85 -6.50 38.81
C ASN A 606 18.49 -7.81 39.29
N ILE A 607 17.91 -8.96 38.92
CA ILE A 607 18.43 -10.29 39.24
C ILE A 607 19.78 -10.53 38.57
N ILE A 608 19.92 -10.22 37.27
CA ILE A 608 21.20 -10.30 36.56
C ILE A 608 22.26 -9.43 37.25
N ASN A 609 21.91 -8.21 37.62
CA ASN A 609 22.85 -7.30 38.29
C ASN A 609 23.23 -7.78 39.70
N SER A 610 22.38 -8.57 40.37
CA SER A 610 22.60 -9.05 41.73
C SER A 610 23.42 -10.36 41.84
N ARG A 611 23.88 -10.96 40.72
CA ARG A 611 24.63 -12.24 40.69
C ARG A 611 23.96 -13.38 41.48
N ILE A 612 22.63 -13.47 41.43
CA ILE A 612 21.87 -14.49 42.17
C ILE A 612 21.84 -15.83 41.41
N ASN A 613 21.84 -16.91 42.20
CA ASN A 613 21.92 -18.32 41.82
C ASN A 613 20.85 -18.77 40.79
N ILE A 614 21.23 -19.65 39.85
CA ILE A 614 20.45 -20.12 38.68
C ILE A 614 19.12 -20.77 39.09
N GLU A 615 19.07 -21.41 40.26
CA GLU A 615 17.88 -22.07 40.79
C GLU A 615 16.75 -21.06 41.09
N LEU A 616 17.10 -19.81 41.42
CA LEU A 616 16.11 -18.75 41.63
C LEU A 616 15.46 -18.31 40.32
N ILE A 617 16.23 -18.29 39.24
CA ILE A 617 15.78 -17.91 37.89
C ILE A 617 14.75 -18.93 37.40
N SER A 618 14.99 -20.23 37.63
CA SER A 618 14.05 -21.30 37.28
C SER A 618 12.70 -21.16 38.01
N ASN A 619 12.72 -20.92 39.32
CA ASN A 619 11.50 -20.75 40.12
C ASN A 619 10.70 -19.50 39.73
N LEU A 620 11.39 -18.40 39.41
CA LEU A 620 10.74 -17.19 38.90
C LEU A 620 10.12 -17.41 37.52
N PHE A 621 10.77 -18.17 36.65
CA PHE A 621 10.24 -18.53 35.33
C PHE A 621 8.99 -19.41 35.43
N LEU A 622 8.99 -20.37 36.37
CA LEU A 622 7.85 -21.24 36.64
C LEU A 622 6.66 -20.44 37.20
N MET A 623 6.93 -19.51 38.12
CA MET A 623 5.92 -18.63 38.68
C MET A 623 5.36 -17.66 37.62
N PHE A 624 6.20 -17.17 36.71
CA PHE A 624 5.79 -16.33 35.59
C PHE A 624 4.92 -17.10 34.58
N SER A 625 5.32 -18.32 34.24
CA SER A 625 4.53 -19.22 33.37
C SER A 625 3.16 -19.51 33.98
N PHE A 626 3.10 -19.72 35.29
CA PHE A 626 1.85 -19.90 36.03
C PHE A 626 0.98 -18.63 36.04
N CYS A 627 1.58 -17.44 36.20
CA CYS A 627 0.88 -16.17 36.10
C CYS A 627 0.29 -15.94 34.70
N ILE A 628 1.04 -16.24 33.64
CA ILE A 628 0.56 -16.16 32.25
C ILE A 628 -0.60 -17.13 32.04
N LEU A 629 -0.48 -18.37 32.52
CA LEU A 629 -1.54 -19.37 32.42
C LEU A 629 -2.81 -18.90 33.14
N LEU A 630 -2.69 -18.37 34.36
CA LEU A 630 -3.81 -17.77 35.10
C LEU A 630 -4.42 -16.59 34.34
N LEU A 631 -3.60 -15.73 33.73
CA LEU A 631 -4.06 -14.60 32.93
C LEU A 631 -4.85 -15.07 31.69
N ILE A 632 -4.38 -16.13 31.02
CA ILE A 632 -5.03 -16.76 29.86
C ILE A 632 -6.36 -17.42 30.26
N ILE A 633 -6.37 -18.16 31.36
CA ILE A 633 -7.58 -18.80 31.90
C ILE A 633 -8.59 -17.72 32.28
N PHE A 634 -8.15 -16.66 32.96
CA PHE A 634 -9.00 -15.54 33.36
C PHE A 634 -9.56 -14.78 32.14
N THR A 635 -8.78 -14.61 31.07
CA THR A 635 -9.29 -14.01 29.81
C THR A 635 -10.32 -14.89 29.11
N LYS A 636 -10.14 -16.23 29.13
CA LYS A 636 -11.13 -17.16 28.59
C LYS A 636 -12.43 -17.12 29.41
N ILE A 637 -12.32 -17.11 30.74
CA ILE A 637 -13.47 -17.02 31.66
C ILE A 637 -14.21 -15.69 31.47
N THR A 638 -13.51 -14.56 31.43
CA THR A 638 -14.14 -13.24 31.24
C THR A 638 -14.79 -13.07 29.86
N ARG A 639 -14.25 -13.69 28.79
CA ARG A 639 -14.94 -13.79 27.49
C ARG A 639 -16.25 -14.57 27.59
N TYR A 640 -16.27 -15.64 28.37
CA TYR A 640 -17.44 -16.50 28.56
C TYR A 640 -18.57 -15.81 29.36
N PHE A 641 -18.21 -14.96 30.32
CA PHE A 641 -19.17 -14.28 31.22
C PHE A 641 -19.59 -12.86 30.79
N SER A 642 -19.26 -12.43 29.57
CA SER A 642 -19.43 -11.05 29.07
C SER A 642 -20.88 -10.52 28.93
N SER A 643 -21.91 -11.22 29.42
CA SER A 643 -23.32 -10.78 29.35
C SER A 643 -23.81 -9.98 30.57
N ALA A 644 -23.07 -9.92 31.69
CA ALA A 644 -23.56 -9.28 32.92
C ALA A 644 -22.65 -8.15 33.44
N THR A 645 -23.20 -6.94 33.52
CA THR A 645 -22.51 -5.70 33.94
C THR A 645 -22.01 -5.70 35.39
N LYS A 646 -22.51 -6.59 36.26
CA LYS A 646 -22.07 -6.71 37.67
C LYS A 646 -20.70 -7.40 37.86
N ILE A 647 -20.14 -7.99 36.80
CA ILE A 647 -18.92 -8.81 36.89
C ILE A 647 -17.63 -7.99 36.93
N TRP A 648 -17.65 -6.70 36.53
CA TRP A 648 -16.45 -5.86 36.53
C TRP A 648 -15.87 -5.64 37.94
N ILE A 649 -16.73 -5.43 38.96
CA ILE A 649 -16.28 -5.28 40.34
C ILE A 649 -15.61 -6.57 40.84
N LEU A 650 -16.20 -7.73 40.54
CA LEU A 650 -15.62 -9.04 40.84
C LEU A 650 -14.28 -9.25 40.13
N ASN A 651 -14.13 -8.80 38.88
CA ASN A 651 -12.88 -8.92 38.14
C ASN A 651 -11.78 -8.01 38.68
N VAL A 652 -12.13 -6.78 39.08
CA VAL A 652 -11.18 -5.85 39.72
C VAL A 652 -10.77 -6.38 41.10
N ILE A 653 -11.70 -6.91 41.88
CA ILE A 653 -11.42 -7.56 43.16
C ILE A 653 -10.53 -8.80 42.97
N ALA A 654 -10.84 -9.66 41.99
CA ALA A 654 -10.05 -10.84 41.70
C ALA A 654 -8.62 -10.49 41.25
N LEU A 655 -8.47 -9.49 40.37
CA LEU A 655 -7.15 -9.01 39.93
C LEU A 655 -6.36 -8.40 41.11
N TYR A 656 -7.02 -7.62 41.96
CA TYR A 656 -6.42 -7.07 43.18
C TYR A 656 -5.96 -8.19 44.13
N TYR A 657 -6.76 -9.25 44.28
CA TYR A 657 -6.43 -10.42 45.09
C TYR A 657 -5.24 -11.20 44.50
N ILE A 658 -5.17 -11.37 43.18
CA ILE A 658 -4.04 -12.01 42.49
C ILE A 658 -2.76 -11.20 42.70
N ILE A 659 -2.81 -9.87 42.52
CA ILE A 659 -1.65 -8.99 42.76
C ILE A 659 -1.23 -9.03 44.23
N TYR A 660 -2.19 -9.04 45.16
CA TYR A 660 -1.92 -9.17 46.59
C TYR A 660 -1.24 -10.50 46.95
N ILE A 661 -1.74 -11.62 46.41
CA ILE A 661 -1.14 -12.94 46.59
C ILE A 661 0.27 -12.95 46.02
N LEU A 662 0.48 -12.45 44.80
CA LEU A 662 1.81 -12.38 44.19
C LEU A 662 2.79 -11.55 45.02
N LYS A 663 2.35 -10.40 45.53
CA LYS A 663 3.17 -9.55 46.40
C LYS A 663 3.53 -10.26 47.70
N LYS A 664 2.57 -10.96 48.34
CA LYS A 664 2.84 -11.75 49.55
C LYS A 664 3.76 -12.93 49.29
N SER A 665 3.56 -13.66 48.19
CA SER A 665 4.42 -14.77 47.79
C SER A 665 5.84 -14.30 47.51
N LEU A 666 6.01 -13.16 46.83
CA LEU A 666 7.32 -12.57 46.58
C LEU A 666 8.00 -12.14 47.89
N ILE A 667 7.28 -11.47 48.80
CA ILE A 667 7.80 -11.09 50.12
C ILE A 667 8.19 -12.33 50.92
N PHE A 668 7.38 -13.38 50.90
CA PHE A 668 7.66 -14.63 51.59
C PHE A 668 8.90 -15.33 51.05
N ILE A 669 9.05 -15.40 49.72
CA ILE A 669 10.23 -15.93 49.05
C ILE A 669 11.47 -15.09 49.41
N MET A 670 11.40 -13.76 49.33
CA MET A 670 12.49 -12.86 49.72
C MET A 670 12.88 -13.03 51.20
N THR A 671 11.90 -13.25 52.08
CA THR A 671 12.14 -13.47 53.51
C THR A 671 12.79 -14.85 53.77
N LEU A 672 12.38 -15.88 53.04
CA LEU A 672 13.00 -17.21 53.07
C LEU A 672 14.45 -17.16 52.55
N LEU A 673 14.70 -16.41 51.49
CA LEU A 673 16.04 -16.21 50.93
C LEU A 673 16.94 -15.41 51.87
N TYR A 674 16.41 -14.36 52.50
CA TYR A 674 17.13 -13.59 53.50
C TYR A 674 17.51 -14.44 54.72
N LYS A 675 16.61 -15.33 55.17
CA LYS A 675 16.92 -16.31 56.23
C LYS A 675 17.94 -17.37 55.81
N LYS A 676 18.00 -17.74 54.52
CA LYS A 676 18.97 -18.73 54.01
C LYS A 676 20.39 -18.15 53.82
N ASN A 677 20.51 -16.83 53.64
CA ASN A 677 21.80 -16.12 53.50
C ASN A 677 22.37 -15.59 54.83
N ILE A 678 21.73 -15.83 55.97
CA ILE A 678 22.25 -15.52 57.32
C ILE A 678 22.90 -16.77 57.97
N LYS A 679 23.30 -17.76 57.15
CA LYS A 679 24.18 -18.85 57.58
C LYS A 679 25.42 -18.91 56.72
#